data_AF-A0A932DED4-F1
#
_entry.id   AF-A0A932DED4-F1
#
_cell.length_a   1.000
_cell.length_b   1.000
_cell.length_c   1.000
_cell.angle_alpha   90.00
_cell.angle_beta   90.00
_cell.angle_gamma   90.00
#
_symmetry.space_group_name_H-M   'P 1'
#
loop_
_entity.id
_entity.type
_entity.pdbx_description
1 polymer ?
#
loop_
_entity_poly.entity_id
_entity_poly.type
_entity_poly.pdbx_seq_one_letter_code
_entity_poly.pdbx_strand_id
1 'polypeptide(L)'
;MLKPPNSRPARRLEAVCARCRQKGECGCLRSSFPLTPALSRRERERRQTVSDNSKHQRREAGLLDVLPLPAGEGRGEGERDRRTPSAAPLRPTCARSVSARLAIAFTSAFLTLHTDPVFAATDASTAKPALVFCCRADNDFYRAATARLGEFPRFERAADAIAQAPPHAGVCLLADDYPNQRTSLNSALLTAAKQKDLRLFVEFPAWLPDIEVGTPRFAEWERAVVTSDTFGTDLPPLRILALHNCSFVPVPAAEPHLVLARVAGFDTAVFGLPKETFPLLFELAETDTHGPLLIATTKLSQFVTARYAPTDVWRPVWKMVLGWTCPGRELPEPAWTPTVRPSFGPSDPLPDAVEAQALRRGLEWFRKSKLLLHPSRESEILQRAQAGVAPCPAPDGPIGDGSLGILEGLLSRIGPEGRQPQTIARRGDCTAESAMALAFGGKISGDPQNLNLAKNLLDYWYFTSIARKGERGDPNHGAYGLIAWGISTPAWLVANYGDDNARLLLGTMATAALTGEARWDEAMLLCLLANLRTTGQLGFRDDRIDVGPLGTHGWKHFFDRRFTSFAPHYECYLWACYLWAWHKTGFELFRERAKTALRLTMEAYPDRWRWTNGLQQERARMLLPLAWLVRIEDTPEHRAWLRRLATDLLALQDTSGALREEIGALERGQLKPPQSNEQYGTGETPVLQQNGDPVCDLLYTSNFAFLGLHEAAAATGDAFYSQAADKLARFLCRIQIQSDAHPELDGGWFRAFDFKRWEYWASNGDAGWGAWCIESGWTQGWITSVLALRQMKASLWDLTADSKIARHLAALRPKMIPDEVLPKPSGAAAEHRHPPDISLTLIPPSPVTDQITLDVRAALRNRGTNAKTFDAAIYLDEEAPANLLHRAQVEVKPGASLGLSFRFPTTGRTGSHRLRLVARSGAETLHCSRPLEIRPAQTRSTGRIDGAWAGLYHWSEQEGRLWNAELKQMSDAQWRELVRAMREVGMNVIVLGEAFRNQVYVGQHAIEKDGYHGKAFYPSRLFPDRVDIAANDPFEAILSEADAHGQQVFMPVGLYAWFDFTAGSLAWHCRIADELWALYGHHPSFYGWYVTEEIAGNLGENEARRAELVEFFRAFREHVRRLAPDKPVMLASNCHSVKQGLAYYPQLLRHLDILCPFGFHRMPAGDLTGEEAAALLQRLCDEAGAHLWLDLEAFLFAPDGALYPRPLDGLVSDLKRFPTFEKILCYQFPGLFSAPWMSRKPGGAATVKLYEDYQHRLGR
;
A
#
# COMPACT_ATOMS: atom_id res chain seq x y z
N MET A 1 -60.72 -17.66 -25.82
CA MET A 1 -61.08 -18.46 -24.61
C MET A 1 -60.09 -18.10 -23.51
N LEU A 2 -60.39 -18.00 -22.22
CA LEU A 2 -61.61 -17.60 -21.47
C LEU A 2 -61.13 -17.15 -20.05
N LYS A 3 -61.96 -16.45 -19.25
CA LYS A 3 -61.55 -15.74 -18.00
C LYS A 3 -61.76 -16.55 -16.67
N PRO A 4 -61.16 -16.12 -15.52
CA PRO A 4 -61.23 -16.72 -14.14
C PRO A 4 -62.44 -16.13 -13.31
N PRO A 5 -62.61 -16.17 -11.94
CA PRO A 5 -61.67 -16.40 -10.78
C PRO A 5 -62.24 -17.02 -9.44
N ASN A 6 -61.52 -16.84 -8.31
CA ASN A 6 -61.94 -16.85 -6.86
C ASN A 6 -61.79 -18.17 -6.03
N SER A 7 -61.68 -18.21 -4.68
CA SER A 7 -62.18 -17.29 -3.62
C SER A 7 -61.46 -17.35 -2.22
N ARG A 8 -61.94 -16.51 -1.27
CA ARG A 8 -61.61 -16.28 0.18
C ARG A 8 -62.25 -17.35 1.13
N PRO A 9 -62.26 -17.32 2.52
CA PRO A 9 -62.05 -16.21 3.49
C PRO A 9 -61.36 -16.54 4.86
N ALA A 10 -61.44 -15.60 5.83
CA ALA A 10 -60.89 -15.65 7.20
C ALA A 10 -61.98 -15.73 8.31
N ARG A 11 -61.60 -15.97 9.59
CA ARG A 11 -62.45 -15.76 10.78
C ARG A 11 -61.69 -15.28 12.04
N ARG A 12 -62.39 -14.53 12.89
CA ARG A 12 -62.01 -14.05 14.25
C ARG A 12 -62.29 -15.10 15.33
N LEU A 13 -61.77 -14.87 16.55
CA LEU A 13 -62.53 -15.06 17.81
C LEU A 13 -62.03 -14.12 18.93
N GLU A 14 -62.82 -14.00 19.99
CA GLU A 14 -62.82 -12.88 20.96
C GLU A 14 -62.69 -13.35 22.43
N ALA A 15 -62.45 -12.38 23.32
CA ALA A 15 -63.01 -12.26 24.68
C ALA A 15 -62.42 -12.97 25.94
N VAL A 16 -61.99 -12.12 26.90
CA VAL A 16 -62.42 -12.03 28.33
C VAL A 16 -62.07 -13.16 29.33
N CYS A 17 -61.36 -12.80 30.42
CA CYS A 17 -61.86 -12.87 31.81
C CYS A 17 -61.03 -12.04 32.82
N ALA A 18 -61.50 -11.86 34.07
CA ALA A 18 -61.10 -10.72 34.92
C ALA A 18 -60.86 -10.99 36.43
N ARG A 19 -60.00 -10.14 37.04
CA ARG A 19 -59.95 -9.61 38.43
C ARG A 19 -60.17 -10.51 39.68
N CYS A 20 -59.23 -10.39 40.63
CA CYS A 20 -59.47 -9.92 42.03
C CYS A 20 -58.14 -9.42 42.67
N ARG A 21 -58.08 -8.18 43.24
CA ARG A 21 -58.06 -7.78 44.70
C ARG A 21 -56.70 -8.00 45.40
N GLN A 22 -56.19 -7.20 46.36
CA GLN A 22 -56.48 -5.90 47.03
C GLN A 22 -55.12 -5.40 47.65
N LYS A 23 -54.69 -4.12 47.54
CA LYS A 23 -54.90 -2.94 48.43
C LYS A 23 -54.31 -2.97 49.88
N GLY A 24 -53.56 -1.91 50.24
CA GLY A 24 -53.14 -1.49 51.61
C GLY A 24 -51.65 -1.11 51.67
N GLU A 25 -51.22 0.17 51.57
CA GLU A 25 -51.16 1.24 52.61
C GLU A 25 -50.04 1.04 53.66
N CYS A 26 -49.32 2.05 54.21
CA CYS A 26 -49.09 3.48 53.91
C CYS A 26 -47.87 3.95 54.76
N GLY A 27 -47.16 5.05 54.42
CA GLY A 27 -46.09 5.59 55.30
C GLY A 27 -45.16 6.64 54.70
N CYS A 28 -45.48 7.92 54.84
CA CYS A 28 -44.62 9.05 54.45
C CYS A 28 -43.63 9.44 55.55
N LEU A 29 -42.48 10.07 55.21
CA LEU A 29 -42.13 11.44 55.64
C LEU A 29 -40.73 11.94 55.17
N ARG A 30 -40.76 13.07 54.43
CA ARG A 30 -39.85 14.24 54.44
C ARG A 30 -38.40 14.11 54.92
N SER A 31 -37.45 14.54 54.08
CA SER A 31 -36.78 15.87 54.12
C SER A 31 -35.56 15.90 53.18
N SER A 32 -34.91 16.98 52.74
CA SER A 32 -35.25 18.39 52.44
C SER A 32 -33.92 19.09 52.10
N PHE A 33 -33.68 19.44 50.83
CA PHE A 33 -32.76 20.53 50.40
C PHE A 33 -31.22 20.40 50.73
N PRO A 34 -30.33 21.26 50.17
CA PRO A 34 -30.57 22.42 49.29
C PRO A 34 -29.87 22.45 47.92
N LEU A 35 -30.28 23.45 47.13
CA LEU A 35 -29.77 23.87 45.82
C LEU A 35 -28.94 25.16 45.92
N THR A 36 -28.06 25.39 44.91
CA THR A 36 -27.60 26.71 44.39
C THR A 36 -26.76 27.64 45.29
N PRO A 37 -26.13 28.75 44.79
CA PRO A 37 -25.90 29.22 43.38
C PRO A 37 -24.47 29.75 43.05
N ALA A 38 -24.15 29.92 41.75
CA ALA A 38 -23.37 31.05 41.18
C ALA A 38 -23.40 30.99 39.64
N LEU A 39 -24.17 31.83 38.92
CA LEU A 39 -23.83 33.19 38.46
C LEU A 39 -22.70 33.29 37.39
N SER A 40 -23.08 33.72 36.18
CA SER A 40 -22.70 35.08 35.77
C SER A 40 -23.79 35.72 34.87
N ARG A 41 -23.93 37.04 34.98
CA ARG A 41 -24.69 37.90 34.07
C ARG A 41 -23.71 38.60 33.13
N ARG A 42 -24.05 38.72 31.86
CA ARG A 42 -23.98 40.02 31.16
C ARG A 42 -24.91 40.06 29.96
N GLU A 43 -25.96 40.87 30.08
CA GLU A 43 -26.83 41.24 28.97
C GLU A 43 -26.09 42.14 27.98
N ARG A 44 -26.44 42.01 26.69
CA ARG A 44 -26.85 43.07 25.74
C ARG A 44 -26.75 42.54 24.31
N GLU A 45 -27.61 42.84 23.36
CA GLU A 45 -28.98 43.34 23.32
C GLU A 45 -29.30 43.45 21.80
N ARG A 46 -30.56 43.19 21.42
CA ARG A 46 -31.28 43.79 20.27
C ARG A 46 -30.93 43.41 18.81
N ARG A 47 -31.96 42.83 18.18
CA ARG A 47 -32.61 43.20 16.89
C ARG A 47 -31.75 43.02 15.61
N GLN A 48 -32.23 42.35 14.56
CA GLN A 48 -33.55 42.56 13.94
C GLN A 48 -34.19 41.28 13.36
N THR A 49 -35.51 41.37 13.22
CA THR A 49 -36.44 40.42 12.59
C THR A 49 -36.52 40.56 11.06
N VAL A 50 -36.68 39.46 10.35
CA VAL A 50 -37.75 39.30 9.33
C VAL A 50 -38.33 37.88 9.45
N SER A 51 -39.64 37.77 9.32
CA SER A 51 -40.45 36.55 9.50
C SER A 51 -41.02 36.04 8.18
N ASP A 52 -41.40 34.75 8.15
CA ASP A 52 -42.53 34.21 7.38
C ASP A 52 -42.48 34.26 5.82
N ASN A 53 -43.05 33.32 5.06
CA ASN A 53 -44.11 32.37 5.41
C ASN A 53 -44.12 31.13 4.46
N SER A 54 -44.27 29.93 5.04
CA SER A 54 -45.28 28.90 4.64
C SER A 54 -45.14 28.12 3.31
N LYS A 55 -45.62 26.87 3.15
CA LYS A 55 -46.45 26.01 4.05
C LYS A 55 -46.43 24.52 3.64
N HIS A 56 -46.86 23.65 4.58
CA HIS A 56 -47.18 22.21 4.49
C HIS A 56 -45.99 21.23 4.29
N GLN A 57 -45.53 20.51 5.33
CA GLN A 57 -46.16 19.45 6.16
C GLN A 57 -46.30 18.07 5.49
N ARG A 58 -45.52 17.10 5.99
CA ARG A 58 -46.02 15.86 6.59
C ARG A 58 -45.13 15.47 7.78
N ARG A 59 -45.71 14.76 8.77
CA ARG A 59 -45.05 14.31 10.00
C ARG A 59 -44.45 12.92 9.80
N GLU A 60 -43.33 12.64 10.45
CA GLU A 60 -43.14 11.39 11.21
C GLU A 60 -42.15 11.61 12.37
N ALA A 61 -42.07 10.65 13.30
CA ALA A 61 -41.65 10.90 14.68
C ALA A 61 -40.23 10.38 15.03
N GLY A 62 -39.67 10.87 16.14
CA GLY A 62 -38.63 10.15 16.89
C GLY A 62 -37.22 10.74 16.90
N LEU A 63 -37.06 12.03 17.21
CA LEU A 63 -35.75 12.55 17.63
C LEU A 63 -35.49 12.21 19.10
N LEU A 64 -34.42 11.46 19.35
CA LEU A 64 -33.82 11.29 20.68
C LEU A 64 -32.81 12.43 20.91
N ASP A 65 -32.87 13.05 22.08
CA ASP A 65 -31.98 14.15 22.46
C ASP A 65 -30.51 13.70 22.53
N VAL A 66 -29.63 14.48 21.90
CA VAL A 66 -28.18 14.23 21.92
C VAL A 66 -27.55 14.96 23.11
N LEU A 67 -27.03 14.19 24.06
CA LEU A 67 -26.15 14.66 25.13
C LEU A 67 -24.67 14.38 24.76
N PRO A 68 -23.72 15.20 25.23
CA PRO A 68 -22.33 15.15 24.76
C PRO A 68 -21.57 13.91 25.26
N LEU A 69 -20.69 13.39 24.40
CA LEU A 69 -19.82 12.24 24.66
C LEU A 69 -18.57 12.63 25.48
N PRO A 70 -17.93 11.68 26.18
CA PRO A 70 -16.56 11.82 26.68
C PRO A 70 -15.58 12.11 25.52
N ALA A 71 -14.53 12.90 25.78
CA ALA A 71 -13.51 13.24 24.80
C ALA A 71 -12.32 12.27 24.88
N GLY A 72 -11.87 11.75 23.73
CA GLY A 72 -10.63 10.96 23.64
C GLY A 72 -10.53 10.13 22.36
N GLU A 73 -11.37 9.10 22.25
CA GLU A 73 -11.20 8.04 21.24
C GLU A 73 -11.60 8.47 19.81
N GLY A 74 -10.71 8.26 18.84
CA GLY A 74 -10.99 8.42 17.41
C GLY A 74 -10.97 9.86 16.86
N ARG A 75 -10.34 10.81 17.58
CA ARG A 75 -10.12 12.19 17.10
C ARG A 75 -8.74 12.44 16.47
N GLY A 76 -7.79 11.50 16.56
CA GLY A 76 -6.43 11.67 16.03
C GLY A 76 -6.33 11.77 14.50
N GLU A 77 -7.38 11.38 13.78
CA GLU A 77 -7.35 11.22 12.32
C GLU A 77 -8.35 12.12 11.59
N GLY A 78 -7.99 13.40 11.39
CA GLY A 78 -8.55 14.18 10.27
C GLY A 78 -8.84 15.67 10.47
N GLU A 79 -8.80 16.25 11.68
CA GLU A 79 -9.16 17.67 11.86
C GLU A 79 -7.96 18.62 11.65
N ARG A 80 -8.13 19.59 10.74
CA ARG A 80 -7.15 20.67 10.43
C ARG A 80 -7.73 22.04 10.76
N ASP A 81 -7.13 22.75 11.71
CA ASP A 81 -7.37 24.19 11.91
C ASP A 81 -6.27 25.07 11.32
N ARG A 82 -6.65 26.26 10.83
CA ARG A 82 -5.80 27.14 9.99
C ARG A 82 -5.14 28.30 10.74
N ARG A 83 -3.81 28.16 10.96
CA ARG A 83 -2.72 29.18 11.00
C ARG A 83 -3.05 30.68 11.18
N THR A 84 -2.24 31.35 12.02
CA THR A 84 -1.23 32.35 11.54
C THR A 84 -0.12 32.62 12.59
N PRO A 85 1.10 33.08 12.21
CA PRO A 85 2.28 33.12 13.12
C PRO A 85 2.86 34.53 13.39
N SER A 86 3.61 34.71 14.49
CA SER A 86 4.83 35.57 14.57
C SER A 86 5.37 35.69 16.02
N ALA A 87 6.66 35.39 16.21
CA ALA A 87 7.68 36.29 16.80
C ALA A 87 8.93 35.52 17.28
N ALA A 88 10.12 36.04 16.99
CA ALA A 88 11.43 35.47 17.37
C ALA A 88 12.09 36.27 18.53
N PRO A 89 13.16 35.76 19.18
CA PRO A 89 13.44 36.06 20.59
C PRO A 89 14.49 37.15 20.85
N LEU A 90 14.55 37.61 22.10
CA LEU A 90 15.59 38.49 22.64
C LEU A 90 16.51 37.75 23.63
N ARG A 91 17.83 37.95 23.50
CA ARG A 91 18.87 37.61 24.49
C ARG A 91 19.03 38.77 25.51
N PRO A 92 19.61 38.53 26.70
CA PRO A 92 21.07 38.69 26.92
C PRO A 92 21.68 37.46 27.65
N THR A 93 22.92 36.98 27.41
CA THR A 93 24.24 37.47 27.91
C THR A 93 24.27 37.77 29.43
N CYS A 94 25.28 37.40 30.23
CA CYS A 94 26.71 37.22 29.91
C CYS A 94 27.48 36.47 31.03
N ALA A 95 28.62 35.84 30.68
CA ALA A 95 29.87 35.71 31.48
C ALA A 95 29.83 34.95 32.86
N ARG A 96 30.89 34.27 33.32
CA ARG A 96 32.24 33.97 32.79
C ARG A 96 32.91 32.85 33.62
N SER A 97 33.68 31.97 32.95
CA SER A 97 35.04 31.44 33.30
C SER A 97 35.44 31.14 34.78
N VAL A 98 36.24 30.12 35.14
CA VAL A 98 37.53 29.58 34.61
C VAL A 98 37.65 28.13 35.14
N SER A 99 37.95 27.10 34.34
CA SER A 99 39.25 26.35 34.26
C SER A 99 39.93 25.98 35.61
N ALA A 100 40.62 24.85 35.81
CA ALA A 100 40.78 23.59 35.06
C ALA A 100 41.69 22.61 35.87
N ARG A 101 41.75 21.32 35.44
CA ARG A 101 42.87 20.35 35.66
C ARG A 101 43.11 19.84 37.10
N LEU A 102 43.72 18.67 37.34
CA LEU A 102 43.92 17.38 36.60
C LEU A 102 44.57 16.37 37.59
N ALA A 103 44.64 15.08 37.20
CA ALA A 103 45.46 13.98 37.75
C ALA A 103 44.99 13.42 39.12
N ILE A 104 44.66 12.12 39.27
CA ILE A 104 45.39 10.87 38.97
C ILE A 104 46.56 10.61 39.95
N ALA A 105 46.38 9.61 40.83
CA ALA A 105 47.38 8.57 41.09
C ALA A 105 46.75 7.36 41.82
N PHE A 106 47.04 6.15 41.32
CA PHE A 106 46.85 4.89 42.04
C PHE A 106 47.99 4.67 43.05
N THR A 107 47.76 3.90 44.11
CA THR A 107 48.64 2.75 44.44
C THR A 107 48.01 1.78 45.43
N SER A 108 48.23 0.48 45.21
CA SER A 108 47.85 -0.62 46.09
C SER A 108 49.09 -1.17 46.80
N ALA A 109 48.95 -1.72 48.01
CA ALA A 109 49.83 -2.81 48.49
C ALA A 109 49.22 -3.57 49.69
N PHE A 110 49.41 -4.90 49.67
CA PHE A 110 49.11 -5.86 50.74
C PHE A 110 50.13 -5.79 51.90
N LEU A 111 49.77 -6.29 53.10
CA LEU A 111 50.43 -7.49 53.67
C LEU A 111 49.59 -8.15 54.80
N THR A 112 50.06 -9.31 55.29
CA THR A 112 49.25 -10.38 55.89
C THR A 112 49.62 -10.79 57.33
N LEU A 113 48.59 -11.20 58.10
CA LEU A 113 48.54 -12.28 59.13
C LEU A 113 49.48 -12.24 60.37
N HIS A 114 48.90 -12.39 61.57
CA HIS A 114 49.11 -13.57 62.46
C HIS A 114 48.21 -13.60 63.74
N THR A 115 47.45 -14.70 63.89
CA THR A 115 47.05 -15.48 65.10
C THR A 115 46.88 -14.82 66.50
N ASP A 116 45.63 -14.77 67.00
CA ASP A 116 45.01 -15.53 68.14
C ASP A 116 45.82 -15.93 69.42
N PRO A 117 45.17 -16.18 70.61
CA PRO A 117 43.75 -16.00 71.00
C PRO A 117 43.48 -15.49 72.47
N VAL A 118 42.19 -15.44 72.84
CA VAL A 118 41.57 -15.42 74.20
C VAL A 118 41.62 -14.11 75.02
N PHE A 119 40.48 -13.44 75.15
CA PHE A 119 39.65 -13.48 76.37
C PHE A 119 38.23 -12.94 76.09
N ALA A 120 37.21 -13.64 76.58
CA ALA A 120 35.82 -13.22 76.43
C ALA A 120 35.41 -12.24 77.53
N ALA A 121 35.01 -11.04 77.14
CA ALA A 121 34.18 -10.15 77.95
C ALA A 121 32.91 -9.86 77.15
N THR A 122 31.75 -10.04 77.77
CA THR A 122 30.44 -9.87 77.12
C THR A 122 30.06 -8.39 77.09
N ASP A 123 30.33 -7.71 75.97
CA ASP A 123 29.76 -6.38 75.71
C ASP A 123 28.36 -6.51 75.10
N ALA A 124 27.38 -5.92 75.78
CA ALA A 124 26.01 -5.78 75.30
C ALA A 124 25.90 -4.55 74.39
N SER A 125 26.43 -4.63 73.17
CA SER A 125 26.24 -3.62 72.11
C SER A 125 26.51 -4.21 70.72
N THR A 126 25.91 -3.64 69.67
CA THR A 126 26.02 -4.04 68.25
C THR A 126 25.27 -5.31 67.78
N ALA A 127 24.13 -5.62 68.39
CA ALA A 127 23.11 -6.39 67.67
C ALA A 127 22.62 -5.55 66.47
N LYS A 128 22.97 -5.96 65.23
CA LYS A 128 22.53 -5.28 64.00
C LYS A 128 20.99 -5.21 63.98
N PRO A 129 20.36 -4.09 63.56
CA PRO A 129 18.92 -3.93 63.63
C PRO A 129 18.19 -5.07 62.91
N ALA A 130 17.25 -5.68 63.62
CA ALA A 130 16.35 -6.70 63.07
C ALA A 130 15.34 -6.04 62.13
N LEU A 131 14.84 -6.79 61.15
CA LEU A 131 13.80 -6.35 60.23
C LEU A 131 12.56 -7.23 60.47
N VAL A 132 11.41 -6.61 60.68
CA VAL A 132 10.13 -7.26 60.98
C VAL A 132 9.08 -6.80 59.97
N PHE A 133 8.21 -7.71 59.54
CA PHE A 133 7.14 -7.42 58.59
C PHE A 133 5.76 -7.60 59.22
N CYS A 134 4.88 -6.63 59.02
CA CYS A 134 3.44 -6.82 59.08
C CYS A 134 2.93 -6.89 57.65
N CYS A 135 2.80 -8.11 57.12
CA CYS A 135 2.25 -8.35 55.80
C CYS A 135 1.82 -9.82 55.61
N ARG A 136 1.01 -10.12 54.60
CA ARG A 136 0.72 -11.48 54.11
C ARG A 136 1.99 -12.17 53.60
N ALA A 137 2.00 -13.50 53.65
CA ALA A 137 3.12 -14.31 53.19
C ALA A 137 3.39 -14.20 51.66
N ASP A 138 2.40 -13.76 50.88
CA ASP A 138 2.50 -13.64 49.42
C ASP A 138 2.88 -12.22 48.92
N ASN A 139 3.03 -11.24 49.81
CA ASN A 139 3.42 -9.87 49.49
C ASN A 139 4.76 -9.81 48.73
N ASP A 140 4.83 -9.07 47.61
CA ASP A 140 5.98 -9.09 46.70
C ASP A 140 7.28 -8.66 47.38
N PHE A 141 7.24 -7.61 48.20
CA PHE A 141 8.43 -7.12 48.90
C PHE A 141 8.94 -8.15 49.91
N TYR A 142 8.05 -8.75 50.70
CA TYR A 142 8.41 -9.80 51.64
C TYR A 142 9.02 -11.01 50.92
N ARG A 143 8.44 -11.45 49.79
CA ARG A 143 8.98 -12.56 48.99
C ARG A 143 10.33 -12.23 48.35
N ALA A 144 10.48 -11.05 47.76
CA ALA A 144 11.73 -10.62 47.11
C ALA A 144 12.85 -10.35 48.12
N ALA A 145 12.50 -9.91 49.33
CA ALA A 145 13.42 -9.80 50.46
C ALA A 145 13.85 -11.18 50.96
N THR A 146 12.90 -12.04 51.37
CA THR A 146 13.21 -13.36 51.96
C THR A 146 13.97 -14.28 51.01
N ALA A 147 13.67 -14.26 49.70
CA ALA A 147 14.37 -15.05 48.68
C ALA A 147 15.88 -14.75 48.56
N ARG A 148 16.35 -13.58 49.03
CA ARG A 148 17.77 -13.19 48.99
C ARG A 148 18.41 -12.96 50.37
N LEU A 149 17.60 -12.65 51.38
CA LEU A 149 18.05 -12.20 52.70
C LEU A 149 17.81 -13.21 53.83
N GLY A 150 17.08 -14.30 53.57
CA GLY A 150 16.62 -15.26 54.58
C GLY A 150 15.26 -14.88 55.19
N GLU A 151 14.70 -15.75 56.01
CA GLU A 151 13.39 -15.52 56.64
C GLU A 151 13.44 -14.37 57.66
N PHE A 152 12.39 -13.54 57.65
CA PHE A 152 12.18 -12.46 58.60
C PHE A 152 10.91 -12.72 59.43
N PRO A 153 10.85 -12.30 60.71
CA PRO A 153 9.62 -12.34 61.48
C PRO A 153 8.46 -11.61 60.77
N ARG A 154 7.36 -12.33 60.54
CA ARG A 154 6.18 -11.85 59.82
C ARG A 154 4.93 -12.00 60.69
N PHE A 155 4.11 -10.96 60.73
CA PHE A 155 2.87 -10.90 61.52
C PHE A 155 1.70 -10.41 60.65
N GLU A 156 0.46 -10.78 61.02
CA GLU A 156 -0.76 -10.36 60.32
C GLU A 156 -1.31 -9.00 60.84
N ARG A 157 -0.83 -8.50 61.99
CA ARG A 157 -1.33 -7.27 62.63
C ARG A 157 -0.18 -6.38 63.07
N ALA A 158 -0.30 -5.07 62.79
CA ALA A 158 0.70 -4.07 63.16
C ALA A 158 0.98 -4.03 64.67
N ALA A 159 -0.04 -4.27 65.49
CA ALA A 159 0.09 -4.38 66.94
C ALA A 159 1.04 -5.52 67.36
N ASP A 160 0.93 -6.70 66.73
CA ASP A 160 1.79 -7.85 67.05
C ASP A 160 3.22 -7.62 66.52
N ALA A 161 3.36 -7.06 65.32
CA ALA A 161 4.66 -6.71 64.75
C ALA A 161 5.44 -5.74 65.66
N ILE A 162 4.81 -4.66 66.13
CA ILE A 162 5.42 -3.69 67.05
C ILE A 162 5.65 -4.31 68.44
N ALA A 163 4.71 -5.13 68.94
CA ALA A 163 4.85 -5.79 70.24
C ALA A 163 5.99 -6.83 70.28
N GLN A 164 6.26 -7.53 69.17
CA GLN A 164 7.28 -8.58 69.08
C GLN A 164 8.61 -8.12 68.47
N ALA A 165 8.66 -6.95 67.83
CA ALA A 165 9.92 -6.36 67.37
C ALA A 165 10.88 -6.11 68.55
N PRO A 166 12.17 -6.49 68.46
CA PRO A 166 13.17 -6.13 69.46
C PRO A 166 13.49 -4.63 69.39
N PRO A 167 14.09 -4.03 70.44
CA PRO A 167 14.51 -2.63 70.41
C PRO A 167 15.44 -2.31 69.23
N HIS A 168 15.36 -1.09 68.71
CA HIS A 168 16.09 -0.59 67.54
C HIS A 168 15.80 -1.32 66.21
N ALA A 169 14.75 -2.14 66.14
CA ALA A 169 14.38 -2.83 64.89
C ALA A 169 13.66 -1.94 63.88
N GLY A 170 13.83 -2.28 62.60
CA GLY A 170 13.00 -1.77 61.52
C GLY A 170 11.73 -2.60 61.37
N VAL A 171 10.58 -1.94 61.20
CA VAL A 171 9.28 -2.61 61.00
C VAL A 171 8.60 -2.08 59.73
N CYS A 172 8.28 -2.98 58.81
CA CYS A 172 7.53 -2.68 57.59
C CYS A 172 6.04 -3.01 57.78
N LEU A 173 5.17 -2.00 57.76
CA LEU A 173 3.71 -2.12 57.80
C LEU A 173 3.17 -1.97 56.37
N LEU A 174 2.94 -3.09 55.69
CA LEU A 174 2.61 -3.13 54.27
C LEU A 174 1.09 -3.22 54.03
N ALA A 175 0.61 -2.64 52.94
CA ALA A 175 -0.82 -2.43 52.71
C ALA A 175 -1.51 -3.62 52.03
N ASP A 176 -1.71 -4.76 52.70
CA ASP A 176 -2.17 -5.97 52.00
C ASP A 176 -3.56 -5.91 51.38
N ASP A 177 -4.52 -5.26 52.04
CA ASP A 177 -5.91 -5.11 51.57
C ASP A 177 -6.09 -3.92 50.59
N TYR A 178 -5.00 -3.41 50.04
CA TYR A 178 -4.97 -2.38 49.00
C TYR A 178 -5.64 -2.84 47.69
N PRO A 179 -6.34 -1.96 46.96
CA PRO A 179 -6.63 -0.55 47.28
C PRO A 179 -7.85 -0.35 48.19
N ASN A 180 -8.53 -1.42 48.59
CA ASN A 180 -9.84 -1.38 49.22
C ASN A 180 -9.81 -0.88 50.67
N GLN A 181 -8.74 -1.16 51.41
CA GLN A 181 -8.58 -0.75 52.80
C GLN A 181 -7.20 -0.12 53.04
N ARG A 182 -7.19 0.92 53.89
CA ARG A 182 -5.99 1.66 54.30
C ARG A 182 -5.34 1.02 55.53
N THR A 183 -4.01 1.10 55.63
CA THR A 183 -3.25 0.55 56.75
C THR A 183 -3.62 1.27 58.06
N SER A 184 -4.15 0.51 59.01
CA SER A 184 -4.60 1.03 60.30
C SER A 184 -3.44 1.38 61.23
N LEU A 185 -3.29 2.67 61.54
CA LEU A 185 -2.30 3.21 62.45
C LEU A 185 -2.99 4.11 63.48
N ASN A 186 -2.46 4.18 64.71
CA ASN A 186 -2.97 5.06 65.77
C ASN A 186 -1.84 5.48 66.72
N SER A 187 -2.13 6.48 67.57
CA SER A 187 -1.16 7.04 68.52
C SER A 187 -0.61 6.00 69.51
N ALA A 188 -1.41 5.04 69.98
CA ALA A 188 -0.95 4.02 70.91
C ALA A 188 0.12 3.09 70.30
N LEU A 189 -0.03 2.71 69.03
CA LEU A 189 0.97 1.94 68.28
C LEU A 189 2.25 2.73 68.07
N LEU A 190 2.15 4.02 67.74
CA LEU A 190 3.31 4.89 67.56
C LEU A 190 4.07 5.13 68.87
N THR A 191 3.38 5.32 69.99
CA THR A 191 4.00 5.41 71.32
C THR A 191 4.73 4.11 71.68
N ALA A 192 4.12 2.95 71.43
CA ALA A 192 4.74 1.65 71.69
C ALA A 192 5.98 1.38 70.80
N ALA A 193 5.96 1.85 69.55
CA ALA A 193 7.11 1.82 68.67
C ALA A 193 8.24 2.75 69.16
N LYS A 194 7.92 3.97 69.59
CA LYS A 194 8.88 4.92 70.16
C LYS A 194 9.56 4.40 71.44
N GLN A 195 8.81 3.75 72.33
CA GLN A 195 9.35 3.13 73.55
C GLN A 195 10.44 2.07 73.30
N LYS A 196 10.51 1.53 72.08
CA LYS A 196 11.50 0.56 71.62
C LYS A 196 12.50 1.13 70.60
N ASP A 197 12.45 2.43 70.31
CA ASP A 197 13.24 3.07 69.26
C ASP A 197 13.12 2.38 67.88
N LEU A 198 11.90 2.01 67.50
CA LEU A 198 11.64 1.36 66.20
C LEU A 198 11.54 2.38 65.07
N ARG A 199 12.09 2.02 63.91
CA ARG A 199 11.84 2.73 62.65
C ARG A 199 10.70 2.07 61.89
N LEU A 200 9.65 2.82 61.56
CA LEU A 200 8.48 2.27 60.85
C LEU A 200 8.47 2.72 59.38
N PHE A 201 8.43 1.77 58.45
CA PHE A 201 8.00 2.02 57.07
C PHE A 201 6.50 1.68 56.96
N VAL A 202 5.68 2.61 56.48
CA VAL A 202 4.22 2.46 56.48
C VAL A 202 3.63 2.82 55.11
N GLU A 203 2.86 1.90 54.54
CA GLU A 203 2.21 2.08 53.23
C GLU A 203 0.72 2.40 53.35
N PHE A 204 0.20 3.23 52.43
CA PHE A 204 -1.22 3.56 52.25
C PHE A 204 -1.98 3.82 53.58
N PRO A 205 -1.51 4.75 54.44
CA PRO A 205 -2.00 4.90 55.81
C PRO A 205 -3.44 5.41 55.90
N ALA A 206 -4.17 4.96 56.93
CA ALA A 206 -5.51 5.46 57.25
C ALA A 206 -5.49 6.80 58.02
N TRP A 207 -4.41 7.05 58.75
CA TRP A 207 -4.19 8.20 59.63
C TRP A 207 -2.68 8.38 59.85
N LEU A 208 -2.25 9.63 60.06
CA LEU A 208 -0.87 10.02 60.39
C LEU A 208 -0.88 11.05 61.54
N PRO A 209 0.17 11.11 62.37
CA PRO A 209 0.32 12.17 63.37
C PRO A 209 0.47 13.54 62.66
N ASP A 210 -0.23 14.54 63.18
CA ASP A 210 -0.15 15.96 62.80
C ASP A 210 -0.30 16.29 61.29
N ILE A 211 -0.79 15.34 60.49
CA ILE A 211 -0.99 15.47 59.04
C ILE A 211 -2.41 15.04 58.65
N GLU A 212 -3.07 15.89 57.86
CA GLU A 212 -4.36 15.57 57.25
C GLU A 212 -4.20 14.51 56.15
N VAL A 213 -4.82 13.34 56.34
CA VAL A 213 -4.84 12.26 55.35
C VAL A 213 -6.14 12.33 54.54
N GLY A 214 -6.00 12.70 53.26
CA GLY A 214 -7.11 12.85 52.34
C GLY A 214 -7.82 11.55 51.95
N THR A 215 -8.88 11.68 51.16
CA THR A 215 -9.59 10.54 50.56
C THR A 215 -8.75 9.88 49.46
N PRO A 216 -8.79 8.55 49.30
CA PRO A 216 -8.08 7.87 48.22
C PRO A 216 -8.44 8.42 46.83
N ARG A 217 -7.41 8.71 46.04
CA ARG A 217 -7.49 9.05 44.60
C ARG A 217 -6.88 7.93 43.78
N PHE A 218 -7.22 7.87 42.48
CA PHE A 218 -6.58 6.98 41.51
C PHE A 218 -5.70 7.81 40.57
N ALA A 219 -4.54 7.28 40.19
CA ALA A 219 -3.73 7.82 39.09
C ALA A 219 -4.40 7.50 37.74
N GLU A 220 -4.62 8.53 36.92
CA GLU A 220 -5.12 8.37 35.55
C GLU A 220 -4.00 8.62 34.55
N TRP A 221 -3.26 9.71 34.73
CA TRP A 221 -2.18 10.18 33.84
C TRP A 221 -0.84 10.32 34.56
N GLU A 222 -0.88 10.33 35.88
CA GLU A 222 0.24 10.69 36.73
C GLU A 222 1.25 9.54 36.84
N ARG A 223 2.53 9.91 36.88
CA ARG A 223 3.67 9.00 37.01
C ARG A 223 4.46 9.39 38.26
N ALA A 224 5.20 8.44 38.83
CA ALA A 224 6.12 8.80 39.91
C ALA A 224 7.34 9.51 39.33
N VAL A 225 7.83 10.50 40.08
CA VAL A 225 8.99 11.31 39.73
C VAL A 225 9.86 11.47 40.97
N VAL A 226 11.17 11.31 40.80
CA VAL A 226 12.16 11.54 41.88
C VAL A 226 12.32 13.03 42.14
N THR A 227 12.34 13.41 43.41
CA THR A 227 12.40 14.81 43.85
C THR A 227 13.54 15.14 44.82
N SER A 228 14.36 14.15 45.19
CA SER A 228 15.52 14.35 46.08
C SER A 228 16.70 13.46 45.70
N ASP A 229 17.90 13.83 46.13
CA ASP A 229 19.15 13.11 45.85
C ASP A 229 19.37 11.85 46.73
N THR A 230 18.38 11.45 47.56
CA THR A 230 18.49 10.33 48.51
C THR A 230 18.84 8.98 47.86
N PHE A 231 18.49 8.81 46.58
CA PHE A 231 18.76 7.59 45.81
C PHE A 231 20.13 7.61 45.10
N GLY A 232 20.92 8.68 45.24
CA GLY A 232 22.24 8.84 44.64
C GLY A 232 22.22 8.96 43.11
N THR A 233 23.36 8.69 42.48
CA THR A 233 23.54 8.79 41.02
C THR A 233 22.75 7.77 40.22
N ASP A 234 22.31 6.68 40.85
CA ASP A 234 21.61 5.58 40.20
C ASP A 234 20.17 5.96 39.84
N LEU A 235 19.59 6.94 40.54
CA LEU A 235 18.22 7.40 40.35
C LEU A 235 18.08 8.92 40.64
N PRO A 236 18.56 9.79 39.73
CA PRO A 236 18.62 11.23 39.97
C PRO A 236 17.24 11.92 39.96
N PRO A 237 17.13 13.16 40.47
CA PRO A 237 15.92 13.97 40.37
C PRO A 237 15.35 14.08 38.95
N LEU A 238 14.03 14.23 38.85
CA LEU A 238 13.23 14.20 37.62
C LEU A 238 13.19 12.84 36.87
N ARG A 239 13.84 11.78 37.38
CA ARG A 239 13.66 10.42 36.86
C ARG A 239 12.22 9.94 37.03
N ILE A 240 11.65 9.36 35.97
CA ILE A 240 10.28 8.85 35.94
C ILE A 240 10.23 7.36 36.30
N LEU A 241 9.20 6.96 37.07
CA LEU A 241 8.84 5.58 37.37
C LEU A 241 7.33 5.37 37.16
N ALA A 242 6.91 4.16 36.76
CA ALA A 242 5.51 3.79 36.60
C ALA A 242 5.04 2.82 37.70
N LEU A 243 3.97 3.23 38.42
CA LEU A 243 3.25 2.42 39.41
C LEU A 243 1.89 1.91 38.88
N HIS A 244 1.55 2.27 37.64
CA HIS A 244 0.36 1.88 36.87
C HIS A 244 -0.99 2.00 37.61
N ASN A 245 -1.76 3.04 37.26
CA ASN A 245 -3.14 3.25 37.74
C ASN A 245 -3.34 3.09 39.27
N CYS A 246 -2.30 3.41 40.04
CA CYS A 246 -2.26 3.19 41.48
C CYS A 246 -3.26 4.08 42.23
N SER A 247 -3.86 3.54 43.30
CA SER A 247 -4.54 4.33 44.32
C SER A 247 -3.52 4.98 45.27
N PHE A 248 -3.78 6.20 45.71
CA PHE A 248 -2.93 6.91 46.68
C PHE A 248 -3.77 7.77 47.62
N VAL A 249 -3.26 8.06 48.82
CA VAL A 249 -3.86 9.02 49.76
C VAL A 249 -3.15 10.38 49.66
N PRO A 250 -3.83 11.47 49.28
CA PRO A 250 -3.23 12.81 49.29
C PRO A 250 -2.87 13.24 50.70
N VAL A 251 -1.65 13.75 50.88
CA VAL A 251 -1.15 14.33 52.13
C VAL A 251 -0.26 15.55 51.82
N PRO A 252 -0.22 16.58 52.68
CA PRO A 252 0.82 17.60 52.61
C PRO A 252 2.15 17.03 53.15
N ALA A 253 3.23 17.11 52.36
CA ALA A 253 4.60 16.83 52.82
C ALA A 253 5.57 17.82 52.16
N ALA A 254 6.50 18.37 52.92
CA ALA A 254 7.38 19.45 52.46
C ALA A 254 8.56 18.93 51.62
N GLU A 255 9.18 17.81 52.02
CA GLU A 255 10.38 17.27 51.37
C GLU A 255 10.18 15.84 50.81
N PRO A 256 9.41 15.72 49.70
CA PRO A 256 9.46 14.68 48.70
C PRO A 256 10.70 13.83 48.48
N HIS A 257 10.70 12.50 48.68
CA HIS A 257 11.65 11.66 47.92
C HIS A 257 11.10 11.27 46.56
N LEU A 258 9.83 10.88 46.52
CA LEU A 258 9.05 10.60 45.32
C LEU A 258 7.74 11.40 45.36
N VAL A 259 7.31 11.92 44.21
CA VAL A 259 5.97 12.49 44.01
C VAL A 259 5.26 11.82 42.85
N LEU A 260 3.92 11.79 42.89
CA LEU A 260 3.05 11.46 41.78
C LEU A 260 2.69 12.75 41.07
N ALA A 261 2.95 12.84 39.76
CA ALA A 261 2.69 14.02 38.96
C ALA A 261 2.38 13.68 37.50
N ARG A 262 1.53 14.47 36.84
CA ARG A 262 1.33 14.39 35.39
C ARG A 262 2.53 15.03 34.71
N VAL A 263 3.43 14.20 34.17
CA VAL A 263 4.66 14.65 33.48
C VAL A 263 4.80 14.01 32.11
N ALA A 264 5.39 14.72 31.15
CA ALA A 264 5.81 14.17 29.85
C ALA A 264 7.30 13.78 29.86
N GLY A 265 7.68 12.86 28.97
CA GLY A 265 9.05 12.35 28.86
C GLY A 265 9.16 10.82 28.81
N PHE A 266 10.27 10.35 28.24
CA PHE A 266 10.63 8.93 28.16
C PHE A 266 11.13 8.43 29.52
N ASP A 267 12.38 8.79 29.89
CA ASP A 267 12.98 8.42 31.18
C ASP A 267 13.02 9.57 32.21
N THR A 268 12.96 10.83 31.77
CA THR A 268 13.06 12.04 32.60
C THR A 268 11.87 12.96 32.35
N ALA A 269 11.36 13.64 33.38
CA ALA A 269 10.32 14.66 33.25
C ALA A 269 10.86 15.90 32.53
N VAL A 270 10.76 15.94 31.20
CA VAL A 270 11.48 16.91 30.35
C VAL A 270 11.01 18.36 30.50
N PHE A 271 9.83 18.58 31.08
CA PHE A 271 9.31 19.91 31.43
C PHE A 271 9.35 20.20 32.94
N GLY A 272 10.07 19.39 33.72
CA GLY A 272 10.09 19.45 35.17
C GLY A 272 8.76 19.01 35.80
N LEU A 273 8.57 19.35 37.08
CA LEU A 273 7.34 19.06 37.80
C LEU A 273 6.26 20.12 37.52
N PRO A 274 4.98 19.72 37.33
CA PRO A 274 3.85 20.64 37.30
C PRO A 274 3.58 21.25 38.68
N LYS A 275 2.68 22.24 38.75
CA LYS A 275 2.28 22.89 40.01
C LYS A 275 1.56 21.94 40.99
N GLU A 276 0.76 21.01 40.48
CA GLU A 276 0.06 20.00 41.29
C GLU A 276 0.91 18.71 41.32
N THR A 277 1.38 18.34 42.50
CA THR A 277 2.10 17.09 42.76
C THR A 277 1.58 16.47 44.06
N PHE A 278 1.66 15.15 44.18
CA PHE A 278 1.24 14.43 45.39
C PHE A 278 2.44 13.68 45.98
N PRO A 279 2.84 13.91 47.24
CA PRO A 279 3.88 13.11 47.89
C PRO A 279 3.57 11.61 47.82
N LEU A 280 4.53 10.81 47.36
CA LEU A 280 4.45 9.34 47.32
C LEU A 280 5.30 8.68 48.39
N LEU A 281 6.50 9.21 48.65
CA LEU A 281 7.44 8.68 49.64
C LEU A 281 8.15 9.85 50.33
N PHE A 282 8.05 9.93 51.66
CA PHE A 282 8.64 11.00 52.47
C PHE A 282 8.86 10.56 53.93
N GLU A 283 9.76 11.24 54.63
CA GLU A 283 10.03 11.03 56.05
C GLU A 283 9.15 11.92 56.95
N LEU A 284 8.76 11.39 58.11
CA LEU A 284 8.29 12.17 59.25
C LEU A 284 9.30 12.04 60.38
N ALA A 285 9.85 13.20 60.75
CA ALA A 285 10.81 13.33 61.84
C ALA A 285 10.21 12.87 63.18
N GLU A 286 11.07 12.41 64.08
CA GLU A 286 10.66 12.07 65.45
C GLU A 286 10.05 13.29 66.17
N THR A 287 8.98 13.05 66.92
CA THR A 287 8.35 14.02 67.82
C THR A 287 8.21 13.40 69.22
N ASP A 288 7.74 14.16 70.21
CA ASP A 288 7.46 13.61 71.55
C ASP A 288 6.52 12.39 71.52
N THR A 289 5.61 12.32 70.54
CA THR A 289 4.54 11.30 70.49
C THR A 289 4.84 10.09 69.59
N HIS A 290 5.84 10.16 68.70
CA HIS A 290 6.20 9.04 67.81
C HIS A 290 7.67 9.08 67.40
N GLY A 291 8.24 7.91 67.14
CA GLY A 291 9.57 7.76 66.53
C GLY A 291 9.59 8.16 65.04
N PRO A 292 10.74 8.04 64.36
CA PRO A 292 10.85 8.36 62.94
C PRO A 292 10.03 7.41 62.07
N LEU A 293 9.31 7.95 61.08
CA LEU A 293 8.46 7.20 60.14
C LEU A 293 8.86 7.48 58.69
N LEU A 294 8.86 6.46 57.84
CA LEU A 294 8.96 6.59 56.39
C LEU A 294 7.62 6.20 55.79
N ILE A 295 6.93 7.17 55.18
CA ILE A 295 5.55 7.02 54.73
C ILE A 295 5.51 6.87 53.22
N ALA A 296 4.88 5.79 52.75
CA ALA A 296 4.43 5.67 51.38
C ALA A 296 2.91 5.93 51.28
N THR A 297 2.47 6.88 50.46
CA THR A 297 1.03 7.20 50.30
C THR A 297 0.28 6.23 49.38
N THR A 298 0.99 5.26 48.83
CA THR A 298 0.48 4.15 48.03
C THR A 298 1.18 2.86 48.46
N LYS A 299 0.80 1.72 47.89
CA LYS A 299 1.49 0.44 48.12
C LYS A 299 2.68 0.33 47.18
N LEU A 300 3.90 0.51 47.66
CA LEU A 300 5.10 0.26 46.86
C LEU A 300 5.38 -1.24 46.78
N SER A 301 5.01 -2.00 47.83
CA SER A 301 5.29 -3.43 48.02
C SER A 301 4.57 -4.40 47.06
N GLN A 302 3.96 -3.90 45.98
CA GLN A 302 3.26 -4.70 44.95
C GLN A 302 3.94 -4.63 43.57
N PHE A 303 5.22 -4.27 43.53
CA PHE A 303 5.95 -3.99 42.28
C PHE A 303 6.09 -5.17 41.31
N VAL A 304 5.94 -6.42 41.76
CA VAL A 304 6.02 -7.62 40.90
C VAL A 304 4.64 -7.96 40.32
N THR A 305 3.62 -7.94 41.17
CA THR A 305 2.23 -8.24 40.85
C THR A 305 1.62 -7.12 40.00
N ALA A 306 1.79 -5.86 40.38
CA ALA A 306 1.34 -4.69 39.62
C ALA A 306 2.34 -4.25 38.52
N ARG A 307 3.38 -5.05 38.25
CA ARG A 307 4.31 -4.93 37.11
C ARG A 307 5.00 -3.56 36.98
N TYR A 308 5.48 -3.00 38.10
CA TYR A 308 6.08 -1.67 38.10
C TYR A 308 7.31 -1.59 37.19
N ALA A 309 7.42 -0.50 36.44
CA ALA A 309 8.41 -0.35 35.38
C ALA A 309 9.10 1.04 35.41
N PRO A 310 10.32 1.17 34.88
CA PRO A 310 11.24 0.07 34.52
C PRO A 310 11.71 -0.75 35.73
N THR A 311 12.16 -1.99 35.53
CA THR A 311 12.54 -2.91 36.62
C THR A 311 13.84 -2.47 37.33
N ASP A 312 14.77 -1.83 36.61
CA ASP A 312 16.04 -1.36 37.15
C ASP A 312 15.87 -0.24 38.21
N VAL A 313 15.01 0.74 37.94
CA VAL A 313 14.81 1.92 38.80
C VAL A 313 14.16 1.63 40.16
N TRP A 314 13.50 0.48 40.33
CA TRP A 314 12.91 0.09 41.60
C TRP A 314 13.92 -0.47 42.60
N ARG A 315 15.12 -0.88 42.15
CA ARG A 315 16.17 -1.40 43.03
C ARG A 315 16.77 -0.31 43.93
N PRO A 316 17.17 0.88 43.43
CA PRO A 316 17.58 2.00 44.28
C PRO A 316 16.50 2.45 45.25
N VAL A 317 15.22 2.41 44.86
CA VAL A 317 14.10 2.77 45.76
C VAL A 317 14.06 1.83 46.96
N TRP A 318 14.06 0.51 46.73
CA TRP A 318 14.07 -0.46 47.83
C TRP A 318 15.36 -0.46 48.66
N LYS A 319 16.50 -0.17 48.04
CA LYS A 319 17.79 0.04 48.73
C LYS A 319 17.70 1.17 49.74
N MET A 320 17.10 2.30 49.34
CA MET A 320 16.89 3.46 50.21
C MET A 320 15.94 3.10 51.36
N VAL A 321 14.76 2.52 51.06
CA VAL A 321 13.79 2.10 52.09
C VAL A 321 14.45 1.15 53.09
N LEU A 322 15.14 0.10 52.65
CA LEU A 322 15.81 -0.86 53.54
C LEU A 322 16.94 -0.22 54.36
N GLY A 323 17.76 0.63 53.75
CA GLY A 323 18.85 1.34 54.44
C GLY A 323 18.34 2.34 55.47
N TRP A 324 17.21 3.00 55.20
CA TRP A 324 16.54 3.90 56.14
C TRP A 324 15.88 3.12 57.28
N THR A 325 15.18 2.02 56.99
CA THR A 325 14.46 1.20 57.98
C THR A 325 15.41 0.40 58.89
N CYS A 326 16.61 0.04 58.42
CA CYS A 326 17.63 -0.68 59.19
C CYS A 326 19.01 0.01 59.13
N PRO A 327 19.16 1.19 59.77
CA PRO A 327 20.38 1.99 59.69
C PRO A 327 21.60 1.24 60.22
N GLY A 328 22.73 1.34 59.50
CA GLY A 328 23.97 0.62 59.87
C GLY A 328 23.97 -0.88 59.56
N ARG A 329 22.91 -1.43 58.94
CA ARG A 329 22.88 -2.79 58.41
C ARG A 329 22.84 -2.76 56.88
N GLU A 330 23.93 -3.14 56.24
CA GLU A 330 23.92 -3.41 54.80
C GLU A 330 23.01 -4.61 54.50
N LEU A 331 21.93 -4.34 53.76
CA LEU A 331 21.02 -5.33 53.21
C LEU A 331 21.15 -5.30 51.68
N PRO A 332 21.50 -6.41 51.00
CA PRO A 332 21.53 -6.42 49.55
C PRO A 332 20.12 -6.23 48.96
N GLU A 333 20.09 -5.58 47.80
CA GLU A 333 18.85 -5.20 47.10
C GLU A 333 17.94 -6.41 46.82
N PRO A 334 16.61 -6.29 46.96
CA PRO A 334 15.67 -7.35 46.58
C PRO A 334 15.89 -7.82 45.13
N ALA A 335 15.70 -9.11 44.90
CA ALA A 335 15.78 -9.71 43.57
C ALA A 335 14.46 -10.40 43.24
N TRP A 336 13.93 -10.10 42.06
CA TRP A 336 12.71 -10.67 41.52
C TRP A 336 12.83 -10.89 40.02
N THR A 337 11.97 -11.75 39.49
CA THR A 337 11.74 -11.91 38.06
C THR A 337 10.40 -11.25 37.73
N PRO A 338 10.32 -10.32 36.77
CA PRO A 338 9.04 -9.78 36.32
C PRO A 338 8.06 -10.88 35.89
N THR A 339 6.80 -10.73 36.29
CA THR A 339 5.70 -11.64 35.91
C THR A 339 5.49 -11.68 34.40
N VAL A 340 5.70 -10.55 33.73
CA VAL A 340 5.63 -10.37 32.28
C VAL A 340 7.01 -9.94 31.78
N ARG A 341 7.63 -10.74 30.91
CA ARG A 341 9.03 -10.55 30.46
C ARG A 341 9.24 -10.99 29.00
N PRO A 342 10.35 -10.59 28.34
CA PRO A 342 10.82 -11.23 27.11
C PRO A 342 11.03 -12.73 27.29
N SER A 343 10.81 -13.50 26.23
CA SER A 343 11.06 -14.96 26.22
C SER A 343 12.55 -15.30 26.24
N PHE A 344 13.40 -14.38 25.78
CA PHE A 344 14.86 -14.52 25.76
C PHE A 344 15.53 -13.17 26.05
N GLY A 345 16.70 -13.20 26.69
CA GLY A 345 17.61 -12.06 26.82
C GLY A 345 18.21 -11.60 25.47
N PRO A 346 18.97 -10.50 25.44
CA PRO A 346 19.54 -9.94 24.21
C PRO A 346 20.59 -10.85 23.57
N SER A 347 21.40 -11.53 24.40
CA SER A 347 22.52 -12.38 23.99
C SER A 347 22.23 -13.89 24.02
N ASP A 348 21.08 -14.30 24.53
CA ASP A 348 20.78 -15.73 24.75
C ASP A 348 20.82 -16.52 23.43
N PRO A 349 21.29 -17.78 23.42
CA PRO A 349 21.21 -18.62 22.23
C PRO A 349 19.74 -18.91 21.89
N LEU A 350 19.35 -18.65 20.64
CA LEU A 350 18.02 -19.01 20.15
C LEU A 350 18.04 -20.44 19.62
N PRO A 351 17.02 -21.27 19.92
CA PRO A 351 16.90 -22.60 19.32
C PRO A 351 16.53 -22.51 17.83
N ASP A 352 16.95 -23.48 17.02
CA ASP A 352 16.65 -23.51 15.57
C ASP A 352 15.14 -23.42 15.27
N ALA A 353 14.31 -23.98 16.15
CA ALA A 353 12.86 -23.97 16.05
C ALA A 353 12.19 -22.69 16.60
N VAL A 354 12.94 -21.63 16.95
CA VAL A 354 12.39 -20.45 17.66
C VAL A 354 11.24 -19.78 16.91
N GLU A 355 11.33 -19.61 15.58
CA GLU A 355 10.26 -18.99 14.79
C GLU A 355 8.98 -19.84 14.81
N ALA A 356 9.10 -21.17 14.81
CA ALA A 356 7.96 -22.09 14.89
C ALA A 356 7.35 -22.13 16.31
N GLN A 357 8.18 -21.97 17.34
CA GLN A 357 7.72 -21.82 18.73
C GLN A 357 6.97 -20.50 18.92
N ALA A 358 7.52 -19.39 18.40
CA ALA A 358 6.92 -18.06 18.47
C ALA A 358 5.58 -18.01 17.72
N LEU A 359 5.53 -18.58 16.50
CA LEU A 359 4.30 -18.75 15.73
C LEU A 359 3.21 -19.49 16.53
N ARG A 360 3.53 -20.67 17.09
CA ARG A 360 2.57 -21.45 17.89
C ARG A 360 2.03 -20.65 19.08
N ARG A 361 2.90 -19.97 19.84
CA ARG A 361 2.48 -19.15 20.98
C ARG A 361 1.64 -17.94 20.56
N GLY A 362 1.98 -17.31 19.42
CA GLY A 362 1.20 -16.21 18.86
C GLY A 362 -0.21 -16.63 18.42
N LEU A 363 -0.37 -17.87 17.95
CA LEU A 363 -1.66 -18.48 17.62
C LEU A 363 -2.47 -18.88 18.87
N GLU A 364 -1.81 -19.42 19.89
CA GLU A 364 -2.44 -19.70 21.19
C GLU A 364 -2.97 -18.43 21.86
N TRP A 365 -2.25 -17.30 21.73
CA TRP A 365 -2.64 -16.03 22.33
C TRP A 365 -4.06 -15.60 21.96
N PHE A 366 -4.52 -15.79 20.70
CA PHE A 366 -5.90 -15.43 20.30
C PHE A 366 -6.98 -16.15 21.12
N ARG A 367 -6.69 -17.35 21.63
CA ARG A 367 -7.55 -18.09 22.55
C ARG A 367 -7.33 -17.67 24.01
N LYS A 368 -6.07 -17.49 24.42
CA LYS A 368 -5.70 -17.12 25.80
C LYS A 368 -6.15 -15.70 26.19
N SER A 369 -6.12 -14.74 25.26
CA SER A 369 -6.46 -13.32 25.46
C SER A 369 -7.95 -13.04 25.66
N LYS A 370 -8.82 -14.03 25.39
CA LYS A 370 -10.29 -13.94 25.52
C LYS A 370 -10.92 -12.79 24.72
N LEU A 371 -10.30 -12.37 23.61
CA LEU A 371 -10.83 -11.33 22.71
C LEU A 371 -11.88 -11.88 21.74
N LEU A 372 -11.87 -13.18 21.43
CA LEU A 372 -12.93 -13.83 20.65
C LEU A 372 -14.25 -13.80 21.44
N LEU A 373 -15.23 -13.05 20.96
CA LEU A 373 -16.40 -12.68 21.77
C LEU A 373 -17.36 -13.87 21.93
N HIS A 374 -17.46 -14.39 23.17
CA HIS A 374 -18.41 -15.44 23.52
C HIS A 374 -19.82 -14.86 23.76
N PRO A 375 -20.92 -15.53 23.33
CA PRO A 375 -22.29 -15.02 23.50
C PRO A 375 -22.67 -14.61 24.92
N SER A 376 -22.15 -15.28 25.95
CA SER A 376 -22.41 -14.93 27.36
C SER A 376 -21.89 -13.55 27.77
N ARG A 377 -21.04 -12.90 26.96
CA ARG A 377 -20.49 -11.56 27.21
C ARG A 377 -21.17 -10.46 26.40
N GLU A 378 -22.06 -10.76 25.46
CA GLU A 378 -22.61 -9.73 24.58
C GLU A 378 -23.38 -8.65 25.35
N SER A 379 -24.16 -9.04 26.37
CA SER A 379 -24.83 -8.09 27.27
C SER A 379 -23.87 -7.24 28.11
N GLU A 380 -22.72 -7.80 28.53
CA GLU A 380 -21.67 -7.06 29.26
C GLU A 380 -21.08 -5.96 28.37
N ILE A 381 -20.71 -6.33 27.14
CA ILE A 381 -20.13 -5.43 26.14
C ILE A 381 -21.11 -4.31 25.78
N LEU A 382 -22.41 -4.61 25.58
CA LEU A 382 -23.43 -3.61 25.30
C LEU A 382 -23.64 -2.64 26.47
N GLN A 383 -23.66 -3.13 27.72
CA GLN A 383 -23.78 -2.27 28.91
C GLN A 383 -22.56 -1.36 29.11
N ARG A 384 -21.37 -1.81 28.69
CA ARG A 384 -20.11 -1.07 28.78
C ARG A 384 -19.86 -0.13 27.58
N ALA A 385 -20.78 -0.03 26.62
CA ALA A 385 -20.62 0.79 25.40
C ALA A 385 -20.18 2.25 25.66
N GLN A 386 -20.65 2.88 26.73
CA GLN A 386 -20.25 4.24 27.10
C GLN A 386 -18.86 4.35 27.75
N ALA A 387 -18.33 3.24 28.27
CA ALA A 387 -17.06 3.21 28.99
C ALA A 387 -15.86 2.83 28.10
N GLY A 388 -16.08 2.35 26.87
CA GLY A 388 -15.05 1.90 25.93
C GLY A 388 -14.30 0.61 26.32
N VAL A 389 -14.36 0.22 27.60
CA VAL A 389 -13.52 -0.85 28.16
C VAL A 389 -14.29 -1.89 28.99
N ALA A 390 -13.81 -3.13 28.95
CA ALA A 390 -14.28 -4.25 29.75
C ALA A 390 -13.11 -4.93 30.49
N PRO A 391 -13.34 -5.53 31.67
CA PRO A 391 -12.33 -6.36 32.31
C PRO A 391 -11.98 -7.58 31.43
N CYS A 392 -10.72 -8.02 31.48
CA CYS A 392 -10.35 -9.31 30.90
C CYS A 392 -11.01 -10.45 31.70
N PRO A 393 -11.69 -11.42 31.05
CA PRO A 393 -12.23 -12.60 31.73
C PRO A 393 -11.18 -13.43 32.47
N ALA A 394 -11.66 -14.34 33.32
CA ALA A 394 -10.82 -15.35 33.95
C ALA A 394 -10.20 -16.30 32.90
N PRO A 395 -9.01 -16.89 33.16
CA PRO A 395 -8.32 -17.76 32.18
C PRO A 395 -9.12 -19.01 31.77
N ASP A 396 -9.99 -19.52 32.64
CA ASP A 396 -10.91 -20.64 32.42
C ASP A 396 -12.26 -20.21 31.78
N GLY A 397 -12.49 -18.90 31.63
CA GLY A 397 -13.71 -18.36 31.04
C GLY A 397 -13.92 -18.77 29.56
N PRO A 398 -15.17 -18.81 29.09
CA PRO A 398 -15.51 -19.30 27.75
C PRO A 398 -14.96 -18.39 26.64
N ILE A 399 -14.72 -18.98 25.46
CA ILE A 399 -14.11 -18.33 24.29
C ILE A 399 -15.11 -18.36 23.14
N GLY A 400 -15.26 -17.26 22.40
CA GLY A 400 -16.11 -17.21 21.21
C GLY A 400 -15.58 -18.04 20.04
N ASP A 401 -16.48 -18.49 19.17
CA ASP A 401 -16.17 -19.22 17.94
C ASP A 401 -15.94 -18.29 16.72
N GLY A 402 -15.76 -16.99 16.97
CA GLY A 402 -15.62 -15.95 15.94
C GLY A 402 -16.95 -15.44 15.35
N SER A 403 -18.09 -16.09 15.61
CA SER A 403 -19.40 -15.71 15.02
C SER A 403 -19.95 -14.36 15.50
N LEU A 404 -19.38 -13.78 16.56
CA LEU A 404 -19.70 -12.44 17.09
C LEU A 404 -18.54 -11.43 16.90
N GLY A 405 -17.53 -11.82 16.12
CA GLY A 405 -16.29 -11.06 15.90
C GLY A 405 -15.24 -11.25 16.99
N ILE A 406 -14.18 -10.43 16.89
CA ILE A 406 -13.09 -10.34 17.86
C ILE A 406 -12.99 -8.90 18.37
N LEU A 407 -12.67 -8.76 19.65
CA LEU A 407 -12.35 -7.46 20.24
C LEU A 407 -10.96 -7.00 19.79
N GLU A 408 -10.80 -5.69 19.66
CA GLU A 408 -9.61 -5.05 19.09
C GLU A 408 -8.31 -5.33 19.87
N GLY A 409 -8.33 -5.37 21.21
CA GLY A 409 -7.09 -5.54 21.96
C GLY A 409 -7.16 -5.39 23.48
N LEU A 410 -5.97 -5.39 24.08
CA LEU A 410 -5.69 -5.13 25.50
C LEU A 410 -5.00 -3.78 25.65
N LEU A 411 -5.45 -2.95 26.60
CA LEU A 411 -5.01 -1.56 26.76
C LEU A 411 -3.91 -1.40 27.82
N SER A 412 -3.09 -0.36 27.70
CA SER A 412 -1.90 -0.10 28.54
C SER A 412 -2.17 0.28 30.01
N ARG A 413 -3.44 0.31 30.42
CA ARG A 413 -3.83 0.52 31.83
C ARG A 413 -3.63 -0.80 32.58
N ILE A 414 -2.68 -0.84 33.52
CA ILE A 414 -2.39 -2.04 34.31
C ILE A 414 -2.95 -1.82 35.72
N GLY A 415 -3.83 -2.70 36.16
CA GLY A 415 -4.42 -2.65 37.51
C GLY A 415 -3.49 -3.17 38.60
N PRO A 416 -3.88 -3.04 39.89
CA PRO A 416 -3.06 -3.49 41.01
C PRO A 416 -2.76 -5.00 41.01
N GLU A 417 -3.58 -5.81 40.34
CA GLU A 417 -3.38 -7.24 40.11
C GLU A 417 -2.58 -7.56 38.82
N GLY A 418 -1.94 -6.57 38.19
CA GLY A 418 -1.15 -6.73 36.96
C GLY A 418 -1.95 -6.92 35.66
N ARG A 419 -3.27 -7.07 35.78
CA ARG A 419 -4.21 -7.30 34.68
C ARG A 419 -4.49 -6.03 33.88
N GLN A 420 -4.81 -6.23 32.60
CA GLN A 420 -5.15 -5.16 31.65
C GLN A 420 -6.61 -5.28 31.19
N PRO A 421 -7.34 -4.16 30.99
CA PRO A 421 -8.67 -4.20 30.42
C PRO A 421 -8.61 -4.44 28.91
N GLN A 422 -9.68 -5.01 28.37
CA GLN A 422 -9.93 -5.13 26.95
C GLN A 422 -10.67 -3.88 26.46
N THR A 423 -10.32 -3.38 25.27
CA THR A 423 -11.19 -2.46 24.53
C THR A 423 -12.41 -3.22 24.01
N ILE A 424 -13.59 -2.61 24.05
CA ILE A 424 -14.84 -3.19 23.52
C ILE A 424 -15.03 -2.90 22.02
N ALA A 425 -14.04 -2.28 21.40
CA ALA A 425 -14.01 -2.02 19.98
C ALA A 425 -14.03 -3.30 19.16
N ARG A 426 -14.76 -3.23 18.05
CA ARG A 426 -14.73 -4.23 16.97
C ARG A 426 -14.47 -3.48 15.67
N ARG A 427 -13.29 -3.70 15.09
CA ARG A 427 -12.84 -3.12 13.82
C ARG A 427 -12.59 -4.20 12.76
N GLY A 428 -12.73 -3.80 11.50
CA GLY A 428 -12.75 -4.74 10.37
C GLY A 428 -11.37 -5.25 9.96
N ASP A 429 -10.38 -4.38 10.02
CA ASP A 429 -8.97 -4.70 9.85
C ASP A 429 -8.51 -5.71 10.91
N CYS A 430 -8.77 -5.43 12.20
CA CYS A 430 -8.42 -6.33 13.29
C CYS A 430 -9.11 -7.71 13.17
N THR A 431 -10.36 -7.72 12.71
CA THR A 431 -11.11 -8.96 12.47
C THR A 431 -10.49 -9.80 11.35
N ALA A 432 -10.14 -9.18 10.22
CA ALA A 432 -9.58 -9.89 9.05
C ALA A 432 -8.10 -10.27 9.22
N GLU A 433 -7.30 -9.45 9.90
CA GLU A 433 -5.90 -9.76 10.23
C GLU A 433 -5.80 -10.89 11.27
N SER A 434 -6.72 -10.93 12.24
CA SER A 434 -6.88 -12.08 13.15
C SER A 434 -7.32 -13.35 12.42
N ALA A 435 -8.27 -13.23 11.48
CA ALA A 435 -8.70 -14.35 10.64
C ALA A 435 -7.55 -14.90 9.79
N MET A 436 -6.72 -14.02 9.21
CA MET A 436 -5.52 -14.40 8.48
C MET A 436 -4.55 -15.21 9.34
N ALA A 437 -4.20 -14.71 10.54
CA ALA A 437 -3.29 -15.40 11.45
C ALA A 437 -3.83 -16.79 11.83
N LEU A 438 -5.11 -16.88 12.18
CA LEU A 438 -5.77 -18.15 12.50
C LEU A 438 -5.83 -19.09 11.29
N ALA A 439 -6.09 -18.59 10.08
CA ALA A 439 -6.08 -19.40 8.87
C ALA A 439 -4.70 -20.00 8.57
N PHE A 440 -3.62 -19.22 8.76
CA PHE A 440 -2.24 -19.70 8.68
C PHE A 440 -1.98 -20.80 9.71
N GLY A 441 -2.36 -20.57 10.97
CA GLY A 441 -2.23 -21.57 12.03
C GLY A 441 -2.93 -22.87 11.69
N GLY A 442 -4.20 -22.82 11.27
CA GLY A 442 -4.97 -23.99 10.87
C GLY A 442 -4.39 -24.72 9.66
N LYS A 443 -3.81 -23.99 8.70
CA LYS A 443 -3.15 -24.58 7.52
C LYS A 443 -1.84 -25.29 7.87
N ILE A 444 -1.02 -24.69 8.75
CA ILE A 444 0.30 -25.20 9.14
C ILE A 444 0.17 -26.36 10.14
N SER A 445 -0.72 -26.26 11.14
CA SER A 445 -0.88 -27.29 12.18
C SER A 445 -1.92 -28.37 11.83
N GLY A 446 -2.70 -28.19 10.77
CA GLY A 446 -3.85 -29.04 10.45
C GLY A 446 -5.02 -28.89 11.42
N ASP A 447 -5.09 -27.81 12.21
CA ASP A 447 -6.18 -27.58 13.18
C ASP A 447 -7.45 -27.04 12.46
N PRO A 448 -8.54 -27.82 12.37
CA PRO A 448 -9.78 -27.36 11.77
C PRO A 448 -10.49 -26.27 12.60
N GLN A 449 -10.24 -26.18 13.91
CA GLN A 449 -10.84 -25.13 14.75
C GLN A 449 -10.31 -23.76 14.34
N ASN A 450 -8.99 -23.62 14.15
CA ASN A 450 -8.36 -22.41 13.65
C ASN A 450 -8.94 -21.96 12.29
N LEU A 451 -9.14 -22.91 11.35
CA LEU A 451 -9.76 -22.61 10.05
C LEU A 451 -11.24 -22.18 10.19
N ASN A 452 -11.99 -22.80 11.11
CA ASN A 452 -13.38 -22.43 11.37
C ASN A 452 -13.51 -21.05 12.05
N LEU A 453 -12.65 -20.74 13.02
CA LEU A 453 -12.56 -19.40 13.63
C LEU A 453 -12.31 -18.33 12.57
N ALA A 454 -11.33 -18.55 11.68
CA ALA A 454 -11.02 -17.62 10.59
C ALA A 454 -12.20 -17.40 9.63
N LYS A 455 -12.89 -18.48 9.24
CA LYS A 455 -14.10 -18.43 8.42
C LYS A 455 -15.22 -17.64 9.10
N ASN A 456 -15.48 -17.92 10.38
CA ASN A 456 -16.54 -17.27 11.16
C ASN A 456 -16.28 -15.77 11.37
N LEU A 457 -15.03 -15.37 11.61
CA LEU A 457 -14.65 -13.96 11.76
C LEU A 457 -14.92 -13.15 10.47
N LEU A 458 -14.54 -13.69 9.30
CA LEU A 458 -14.82 -13.04 8.03
C LEU A 458 -16.31 -13.03 7.69
N ASP A 459 -17.02 -14.13 7.89
CA ASP A 459 -18.47 -14.19 7.65
C ASP A 459 -19.24 -13.23 8.58
N TYR A 460 -18.81 -13.13 9.85
CA TYR A 460 -19.33 -12.13 10.77
C TYR A 460 -19.16 -10.73 10.19
N TRP A 461 -17.95 -10.34 9.80
CA TRP A 461 -17.72 -8.98 9.32
C TRP A 461 -18.44 -8.68 7.99
N TYR A 462 -18.32 -9.57 7.00
CA TYR A 462 -18.84 -9.36 5.66
C TYR A 462 -20.34 -9.55 5.50
N PHE A 463 -20.99 -10.42 6.29
CA PHE A 463 -22.39 -10.82 6.07
C PHE A 463 -23.29 -10.60 7.30
N THR A 464 -22.83 -10.95 8.50
CA THR A 464 -23.68 -10.92 9.71
C THR A 464 -23.74 -9.53 10.36
N SER A 465 -22.61 -8.81 10.44
CA SER A 465 -22.47 -7.53 11.14
C SER A 465 -23.21 -6.38 10.43
N ILE A 466 -23.14 -5.17 10.99
CA ILE A 466 -23.64 -3.95 10.36
C ILE A 466 -22.64 -3.28 9.41
N ALA A 467 -21.38 -3.76 9.32
CA ALA A 467 -20.28 -3.06 8.65
C ALA A 467 -20.48 -2.80 7.14
N ARG A 468 -21.37 -3.56 6.49
CA ARG A 468 -21.75 -3.42 5.07
C ARG A 468 -23.23 -3.09 4.84
N LYS A 469 -23.99 -2.83 5.91
CA LYS A 469 -25.44 -2.56 5.85
C LYS A 469 -25.70 -1.04 5.71
N GLY A 470 -26.98 -0.67 5.61
CA GLY A 470 -27.39 0.74 5.43
C GLY A 470 -26.82 1.35 4.14
N GLU A 471 -26.26 2.54 4.28
CA GLU A 471 -25.67 3.37 3.22
C GLU A 471 -24.52 2.71 2.44
N ARG A 472 -23.92 1.64 2.99
CA ARG A 472 -22.89 0.82 2.32
C ARG A 472 -23.49 -0.32 1.49
N GLY A 473 -24.75 -0.68 1.76
CA GLY A 473 -25.51 -1.71 1.06
C GLY A 473 -26.49 -1.20 0.00
N ASP A 474 -26.85 0.09 0.02
CA ASP A 474 -27.71 0.73 -1.00
C ASP A 474 -26.92 1.10 -2.27
N PRO A 475 -27.17 0.48 -3.44
CA PRO A 475 -26.46 0.78 -4.69
C PRO A 475 -26.49 2.24 -5.15
N ASN A 476 -27.47 3.03 -4.69
CA ASN A 476 -27.66 4.42 -5.07
C ASN A 476 -26.82 5.40 -4.23
N HIS A 477 -26.26 4.94 -3.10
CA HIS A 477 -25.55 5.80 -2.16
C HIS A 477 -24.05 5.91 -2.48
N GLY A 478 -23.43 7.06 -2.21
CA GLY A 478 -22.00 7.30 -2.46
C GLY A 478 -21.07 6.35 -1.71
N ALA A 479 -21.48 5.90 -0.52
CA ALA A 479 -20.75 4.95 0.31
C ALA A 479 -20.93 3.47 -0.10
N TYR A 480 -21.74 3.17 -1.12
CA TYR A 480 -22.01 1.79 -1.53
C TYR A 480 -20.71 1.02 -1.81
N GLY A 481 -20.63 -0.19 -1.28
CA GLY A 481 -19.51 -1.10 -1.44
C GLY A 481 -18.32 -0.87 -0.50
N LEU A 482 -18.20 0.31 0.14
CA LEU A 482 -17.23 0.52 1.22
C LEU A 482 -17.59 -0.38 2.42
N ILE A 483 -16.63 -0.56 3.33
CA ILE A 483 -16.83 -1.27 4.59
C ILE A 483 -16.53 -0.29 5.73
N ALA A 484 -17.33 -0.36 6.80
CA ALA A 484 -17.13 0.47 7.99
C ALA A 484 -15.80 0.16 8.68
N TRP A 485 -15.16 1.19 9.23
CA TRP A 485 -13.94 1.04 10.03
C TRP A 485 -14.20 0.21 11.30
N GLY A 486 -15.19 0.63 12.09
CA GLY A 486 -15.61 -0.05 13.31
C GLY A 486 -17.13 -0.04 13.47
N ILE A 487 -17.65 -0.95 14.30
CA ILE A 487 -19.10 -1.11 14.53
C ILE A 487 -19.54 -0.84 15.98
N SER A 488 -18.61 -0.56 16.90
CA SER A 488 -18.93 -0.36 18.32
C SER A 488 -19.47 1.04 18.65
N THR A 489 -19.24 2.06 17.83
CA THR A 489 -19.72 3.43 18.06
C THR A 489 -20.28 4.07 16.77
N PRO A 490 -21.20 5.05 16.85
CA PRO A 490 -21.68 5.76 15.67
C PRO A 490 -20.57 6.49 14.90
N ALA A 491 -19.61 7.08 15.62
CA ALA A 491 -18.49 7.82 15.02
C ALA A 491 -17.58 6.93 14.17
N TRP A 492 -17.40 5.67 14.56
CA TRP A 492 -16.61 4.70 13.79
C TRP A 492 -17.43 4.02 12.70
N LEU A 493 -18.74 3.86 12.94
CA LEU A 493 -19.67 3.31 11.96
C LEU A 493 -19.82 4.24 10.74
N VAL A 494 -19.66 5.55 10.87
CA VAL A 494 -19.65 6.47 9.71
C VAL A 494 -18.30 6.58 9.00
N ALA A 495 -17.20 6.14 9.62
CA ALA A 495 -15.84 6.31 9.09
C ALA A 495 -15.49 5.30 7.98
N ASN A 496 -14.74 5.75 6.97
CA ASN A 496 -14.17 4.90 5.92
C ASN A 496 -12.74 5.34 5.57
N TYR A 497 -11.75 4.70 6.18
CA TYR A 497 -10.33 4.85 5.86
C TYR A 497 -9.93 3.99 4.64
N GLY A 498 -8.95 4.46 3.88
CA GLY A 498 -8.36 3.69 2.78
C GLY A 498 -7.49 2.55 3.29
N ASP A 499 -6.62 2.84 4.26
CA ASP A 499 -5.68 1.90 4.88
C ASP A 499 -6.38 0.72 5.57
N ASP A 500 -7.34 0.96 6.46
CA ASP A 500 -8.06 -0.12 7.16
C ASP A 500 -8.86 -1.02 6.21
N ASN A 501 -9.46 -0.43 5.15
CA ASN A 501 -10.09 -1.23 4.10
C ASN A 501 -9.05 -2.08 3.35
N ALA A 502 -7.87 -1.53 3.07
CA ALA A 502 -6.79 -2.28 2.43
C ALA A 502 -6.27 -3.42 3.33
N ARG A 503 -6.08 -3.17 4.64
CA ARG A 503 -5.65 -4.18 5.60
C ARG A 503 -6.68 -5.28 5.82
N LEU A 504 -7.97 -4.92 5.90
CA LEU A 504 -9.08 -5.86 5.85
C LEU A 504 -9.04 -6.73 4.59
N LEU A 505 -8.82 -6.12 3.42
CA LEU A 505 -8.74 -6.83 2.14
C LEU A 505 -7.54 -7.79 2.11
N LEU A 506 -6.35 -7.37 2.55
CA LEU A 506 -5.14 -8.22 2.61
C LEU A 506 -5.34 -9.45 3.50
N GLY A 507 -5.89 -9.28 4.71
CA GLY A 507 -6.21 -10.39 5.60
C GLY A 507 -7.26 -11.35 5.02
N THR A 508 -8.23 -10.80 4.28
CA THR A 508 -9.25 -11.59 3.57
C THR A 508 -8.64 -12.36 2.39
N MET A 509 -7.73 -11.76 1.60
CA MET A 509 -7.02 -12.43 0.50
C MET A 509 -6.26 -13.66 1.00
N ALA A 510 -5.47 -13.51 2.08
CA ALA A 510 -4.73 -14.60 2.69
C ALA A 510 -5.67 -15.71 3.19
N THR A 511 -6.71 -15.34 3.94
CA THR A 511 -7.68 -16.30 4.49
C THR A 511 -8.41 -17.08 3.39
N ALA A 512 -8.85 -16.40 2.33
CA ALA A 512 -9.49 -17.03 1.17
C ALA A 512 -8.56 -18.07 0.51
N ALA A 513 -7.30 -17.71 0.26
CA ALA A 513 -6.30 -18.61 -0.32
C ALA A 513 -6.00 -19.82 0.56
N LEU A 514 -5.83 -19.62 1.88
CA LEU A 514 -5.50 -20.68 2.84
C LEU A 514 -6.66 -21.67 3.04
N THR A 515 -7.89 -21.17 3.03
CA THR A 515 -9.12 -21.96 3.23
C THR A 515 -9.71 -22.56 1.94
N GLY A 516 -9.31 -22.06 0.77
CA GLY A 516 -9.89 -22.44 -0.53
C GLY A 516 -11.29 -21.88 -0.79
N GLU A 517 -11.70 -20.88 -0.02
CA GLU A 517 -13.06 -20.33 -0.02
C GLU A 517 -13.15 -19.07 -0.89
N ALA A 518 -14.02 -19.10 -1.89
CA ALA A 518 -14.20 -17.99 -2.83
C ALA A 518 -15.43 -17.12 -2.51
N ARG A 519 -16.06 -17.29 -1.34
CA ARG A 519 -17.34 -16.63 -1.00
C ARG A 519 -17.21 -15.13 -0.68
N TRP A 520 -16.03 -14.66 -0.31
CA TRP A 520 -15.78 -13.24 -0.02
C TRP A 520 -15.37 -12.43 -1.26
N ASP A 521 -14.97 -13.08 -2.36
CA ASP A 521 -14.46 -12.45 -3.60
C ASP A 521 -15.32 -11.28 -4.10
N GLU A 522 -16.65 -11.47 -4.18
CA GLU A 522 -17.56 -10.45 -4.69
C GLU A 522 -17.56 -9.21 -3.79
N ALA A 523 -17.59 -9.42 -2.47
CA ALA A 523 -17.57 -8.34 -1.48
C ALA A 523 -16.20 -7.64 -1.43
N MET A 524 -15.11 -8.38 -1.61
CA MET A 524 -13.75 -7.83 -1.75
C MET A 524 -13.64 -6.95 -2.99
N LEU A 525 -14.09 -7.42 -4.16
CA LEU A 525 -14.01 -6.64 -5.40
C LEU A 525 -14.91 -5.41 -5.36
N LEU A 526 -16.09 -5.53 -4.74
CA LEU A 526 -16.98 -4.41 -4.49
C LEU A 526 -16.28 -3.33 -3.63
N CYS A 527 -15.56 -3.73 -2.57
CA CYS A 527 -14.80 -2.81 -1.72
C CYS A 527 -13.58 -2.20 -2.42
N LEU A 528 -12.84 -2.98 -3.23
CA LEU A 528 -11.75 -2.48 -4.07
C LEU A 528 -12.25 -1.40 -5.05
N LEU A 529 -13.36 -1.65 -5.75
CA LEU A 529 -13.99 -0.69 -6.66
C LEU A 529 -14.59 0.52 -5.92
N ALA A 530 -15.12 0.34 -4.71
CA ALA A 530 -15.65 1.43 -3.89
C ALA A 530 -14.57 2.39 -3.39
N ASN A 531 -13.40 1.86 -3.01
CA ASN A 531 -12.24 2.68 -2.70
C ASN A 531 -11.66 3.33 -3.97
N LEU A 532 -11.54 2.60 -5.09
CA LEU A 532 -11.02 3.14 -6.35
C LEU A 532 -11.87 4.31 -6.86
N ARG A 533 -13.19 4.18 -6.82
CA ARG A 533 -14.11 5.25 -7.22
C ARG A 533 -14.19 6.42 -6.23
N THR A 534 -13.60 6.29 -5.04
CA THR A 534 -13.43 7.41 -4.10
C THR A 534 -11.99 7.94 -4.07
N THR A 535 -11.12 7.45 -4.96
CA THR A 535 -9.73 7.88 -5.12
C THR A 535 -9.60 8.85 -6.29
N GLY A 536 -9.00 10.01 -6.04
CA GLY A 536 -8.87 11.10 -6.99
C GLY A 536 -7.91 10.81 -8.14
N GLN A 537 -7.90 11.70 -9.14
CA GLN A 537 -7.20 11.51 -10.42
C GLN A 537 -5.70 11.18 -10.31
N LEU A 538 -5.02 11.62 -9.26
CA LEU A 538 -3.59 11.37 -9.04
C LEU A 538 -3.30 10.11 -8.21
N GLY A 539 -4.32 9.32 -7.86
CA GLY A 539 -4.19 8.10 -7.05
C GLY A 539 -4.20 8.29 -5.54
N PHE A 540 -4.43 9.51 -5.08
CA PHE A 540 -4.59 9.85 -3.66
C PHE A 540 -6.08 9.85 -3.28
N ARG A 541 -6.38 9.33 -2.10
CA ARG A 541 -7.69 9.41 -1.44
C ARG A 541 -7.62 10.48 -0.35
N ASP A 542 -8.76 10.89 0.19
CA ASP A 542 -8.72 11.60 1.47
C ASP A 542 -8.36 10.58 2.56
N ASP A 543 -7.52 11.01 3.52
CA ASP A 543 -7.04 10.20 4.64
C ASP A 543 -8.20 9.41 5.29
N ARG A 544 -9.35 10.09 5.45
CA ARG A 544 -10.64 9.55 5.90
C ARG A 544 -11.78 10.13 5.06
N ILE A 545 -12.81 9.33 4.74
CA ILE A 545 -14.07 9.82 4.16
C ILE A 545 -15.26 9.26 4.94
N ASP A 546 -16.13 10.13 5.46
CA ASP A 546 -17.31 9.71 6.21
C ASP A 546 -18.55 9.52 5.32
N VAL A 547 -19.49 8.70 5.80
CA VAL A 547 -20.77 8.42 5.10
C VAL A 547 -21.54 9.69 4.76
N GLY A 548 -21.55 10.70 5.64
CA GLY A 548 -22.23 11.99 5.43
C GLY A 548 -21.76 12.72 4.16
N PRO A 549 -20.46 13.09 4.06
CA PRO A 549 -19.88 13.67 2.84
C PRO A 549 -20.13 12.86 1.55
N LEU A 550 -20.17 11.52 1.64
CA LEU A 550 -20.49 10.64 0.50
C LEU A 550 -21.97 10.68 0.10
N GLY A 551 -22.88 10.89 1.06
CA GLY A 551 -24.30 11.12 0.78
C GLY A 551 -24.57 12.52 0.21
N THR A 552 -23.87 13.55 0.69
CA THR A 552 -24.05 14.94 0.23
C THR A 552 -23.48 15.18 -1.17
N HIS A 553 -22.27 14.70 -1.47
CA HIS A 553 -21.57 15.01 -2.73
C HIS A 553 -21.59 13.87 -3.75
N GLY A 554 -22.02 12.67 -3.34
CA GLY A 554 -21.83 11.45 -4.12
C GLY A 554 -20.36 11.03 -4.23
N TRP A 555 -20.11 9.85 -4.79
CA TRP A 555 -18.75 9.33 -4.96
C TRP A 555 -17.96 10.08 -6.05
N LYS A 556 -18.63 10.57 -7.11
CA LYS A 556 -18.00 11.24 -8.28
C LYS A 556 -17.15 12.45 -7.87
N HIS A 557 -17.64 13.22 -6.89
CA HIS A 557 -16.90 14.36 -6.32
C HIS A 557 -15.47 13.99 -5.90
N PHE A 558 -15.28 12.80 -5.31
CA PHE A 558 -13.96 12.33 -4.87
C PHE A 558 -13.14 11.77 -6.05
N PHE A 559 -13.79 11.08 -6.99
CA PHE A 559 -13.18 10.51 -8.19
C PHE A 559 -12.55 11.56 -9.12
N ASP A 560 -13.27 12.66 -9.35
CA ASP A 560 -12.90 13.70 -10.32
C ASP A 560 -11.84 14.67 -9.75
N ARG A 561 -11.62 14.68 -8.43
CA ARG A 561 -10.67 15.58 -7.77
C ARG A 561 -9.23 15.26 -8.14
N ARG A 562 -8.45 16.31 -8.42
CA ARG A 562 -7.01 16.24 -8.68
C ARG A 562 -6.24 16.90 -7.52
N PHE A 563 -5.75 16.09 -6.58
CA PHE A 563 -5.01 16.54 -5.38
C PHE A 563 -3.93 15.52 -4.98
N THR A 564 -3.09 15.88 -4.02
CA THR A 564 -2.01 15.02 -3.51
C THR A 564 -2.06 14.89 -1.99
N SER A 565 -1.72 13.71 -1.49
CA SER A 565 -1.62 13.40 -0.06
C SER A 565 -0.35 12.59 0.20
N PHE A 566 0.76 13.28 0.48
CA PHE A 566 2.03 12.60 0.81
C PHE A 566 2.03 12.07 2.25
N ALA A 567 1.06 11.25 2.61
CA ALA A 567 0.91 10.62 3.92
C ALA A 567 0.80 9.09 3.74
N PRO A 568 1.93 8.36 3.63
CA PRO A 568 1.91 6.94 3.31
C PRO A 568 1.03 6.10 4.24
N HIS A 569 0.94 6.45 5.53
CA HIS A 569 0.07 5.83 6.53
C HIS A 569 -1.37 5.58 6.05
N TYR A 570 -1.95 6.52 5.29
CA TYR A 570 -3.36 6.47 4.87
C TYR A 570 -3.59 5.87 3.49
N GLU A 571 -2.53 5.78 2.68
CA GLU A 571 -2.64 5.63 1.23
C GLU A 571 -1.95 4.36 0.70
N CYS A 572 -0.79 4.01 1.27
CA CYS A 572 0.15 3.15 0.55
C CYS A 572 -0.28 1.68 0.45
N TYR A 573 -1.01 1.16 1.44
CA TYR A 573 -1.57 -0.20 1.37
C TYR A 573 -2.77 -0.28 0.43
N LEU A 574 -3.50 0.82 0.24
CA LEU A 574 -4.55 0.88 -0.77
C LEU A 574 -3.94 0.82 -2.19
N TRP A 575 -2.78 1.46 -2.40
CA TRP A 575 -2.00 1.28 -3.63
C TRP A 575 -1.53 -0.18 -3.81
N ALA A 576 -1.04 -0.85 -2.75
CA ALA A 576 -0.68 -2.27 -2.82
C ALA A 576 -1.88 -3.13 -3.27
N CYS A 577 -3.04 -2.95 -2.64
CA CYS A 577 -4.30 -3.60 -3.02
C CYS A 577 -4.69 -3.31 -4.48
N TYR A 578 -4.41 -2.12 -5.01
CA TYR A 578 -4.66 -1.78 -6.42
C TYR A 578 -3.68 -2.46 -7.38
N LEU A 579 -2.38 -2.52 -7.07
CA LEU A 579 -1.39 -3.23 -7.89
C LEU A 579 -1.74 -4.74 -7.99
N TRP A 580 -2.15 -5.33 -6.87
CA TRP A 580 -2.66 -6.70 -6.82
C TRP A 580 -3.98 -6.84 -7.60
N ALA A 581 -4.95 -5.95 -7.40
CA ALA A 581 -6.25 -6.01 -8.08
C ALA A 581 -6.10 -5.85 -9.60
N TRP A 582 -5.23 -4.96 -10.06
CA TRP A 582 -4.84 -4.86 -11.47
C TRP A 582 -4.28 -6.19 -11.99
N HIS A 583 -3.29 -6.76 -11.29
CA HIS A 583 -2.67 -8.02 -11.70
C HIS A 583 -3.66 -9.19 -11.78
N LYS A 584 -4.71 -9.21 -10.93
CA LYS A 584 -5.77 -10.23 -11.00
C LYS A 584 -6.87 -9.94 -12.01
N THR A 585 -7.17 -8.67 -12.32
CA THR A 585 -8.38 -8.28 -13.07
C THR A 585 -8.12 -7.67 -14.45
N GLY A 586 -6.91 -7.21 -14.73
CA GLY A 586 -6.56 -6.46 -15.94
C GLY A 586 -7.18 -5.06 -16.03
N PHE A 587 -7.85 -4.57 -14.98
CA PHE A 587 -8.51 -3.26 -15.02
C PHE A 587 -7.51 -2.12 -14.76
N GLU A 588 -7.05 -1.48 -15.84
CA GLU A 588 -5.90 -0.57 -15.88
C GLU A 588 -5.97 0.61 -14.89
N LEU A 589 -7.17 1.12 -14.60
CA LEU A 589 -7.36 2.27 -13.70
C LEU A 589 -6.79 2.02 -12.28
N PHE A 590 -6.77 0.76 -11.80
CA PHE A 590 -6.10 0.40 -10.56
C PHE A 590 -4.59 0.71 -10.62
N ARG A 591 -3.91 0.29 -11.70
CA ARG A 591 -2.47 0.49 -11.91
C ARG A 591 -2.14 1.97 -12.16
N GLU A 592 -2.91 2.66 -13.00
CA GLU A 592 -2.70 4.09 -13.28
C GLU A 592 -2.71 4.93 -12.00
N ARG A 593 -3.74 4.74 -11.16
CA ARG A 593 -3.89 5.44 -9.87
C ARG A 593 -2.70 5.12 -8.95
N ALA A 594 -2.44 3.83 -8.69
CA ALA A 594 -1.37 3.40 -7.80
C ALA A 594 0.02 3.89 -8.24
N LYS A 595 0.39 3.70 -9.53
CA LYS A 595 1.69 4.15 -10.06
C LYS A 595 1.87 5.66 -10.00
N THR A 596 0.81 6.43 -10.31
CA THR A 596 0.87 7.90 -10.28
C THR A 596 1.13 8.40 -8.86
N ALA A 597 0.41 7.87 -7.87
CA ALA A 597 0.58 8.28 -6.48
C ALA A 597 1.91 7.82 -5.88
N LEU A 598 2.37 6.60 -6.19
CA LEU A 598 3.68 6.09 -5.78
C LEU A 598 4.81 6.97 -6.30
N ARG A 599 4.83 7.30 -7.59
CA ARG A 599 5.86 8.19 -8.18
C ARG A 599 5.85 9.56 -7.50
N LEU A 600 4.70 10.22 -7.41
CA LEU A 600 4.59 11.55 -6.80
C LEU A 600 5.00 11.54 -5.31
N THR A 601 4.76 10.42 -4.61
CA THR A 601 5.18 10.23 -3.21
C THR A 601 6.69 10.00 -3.09
N MET A 602 7.31 9.25 -4.00
CA MET A 602 8.77 9.09 -4.04
C MET A 602 9.50 10.38 -4.44
N GLU A 603 8.93 11.19 -5.34
CA GLU A 603 9.37 12.56 -5.64
C GLU A 603 9.21 13.51 -4.44
N ALA A 604 8.37 13.17 -3.47
CA ALA A 604 8.16 13.94 -2.24
C ALA A 604 9.08 13.51 -1.08
N TYR A 605 9.84 12.43 -1.24
CA TYR A 605 10.58 11.79 -0.15
C TYR A 605 11.98 12.38 0.12
N PRO A 606 12.35 12.69 1.38
CA PRO A 606 11.54 12.61 2.60
C PRO A 606 10.82 13.92 2.97
N ASP A 607 11.33 15.08 2.55
CA ASP A 607 11.05 16.38 3.18
C ASP A 607 9.61 16.93 3.01
N ARG A 608 8.85 16.36 2.07
CA ARG A 608 7.46 16.75 1.80
C ARG A 608 6.44 15.74 2.32
N TRP A 609 6.87 14.64 2.93
CA TRP A 609 5.97 13.69 3.58
C TRP A 609 5.33 14.30 4.84
N ARG A 610 4.05 13.97 5.05
CA ARG A 610 3.38 14.04 6.34
C ARG A 610 3.56 12.69 7.03
N TRP A 611 3.84 12.71 8.32
CA TRP A 611 3.97 11.50 9.12
C TRP A 611 2.91 11.48 10.22
N THR A 612 2.33 10.32 10.50
CA THR A 612 1.24 10.21 11.49
C THR A 612 1.83 10.18 12.91
N ASN A 613 2.45 9.08 13.36
CA ASN A 613 3.15 8.98 14.66
C ASN A 613 4.68 9.04 14.55
N GLY A 614 5.26 8.81 13.38
CA GLY A 614 6.71 8.79 13.20
C GLY A 614 7.09 8.66 11.74
N LEU A 615 8.33 8.97 11.38
CA LEU A 615 8.82 8.84 10.01
C LEU A 615 9.17 7.37 9.67
N GLN A 616 9.57 6.57 10.66
CA GLN A 616 9.91 5.15 10.48
C GLN A 616 8.71 4.30 10.05
N GLN A 617 7.54 4.48 10.66
CA GLN A 617 6.30 3.83 10.22
C GLN A 617 5.93 4.15 8.75
N GLU A 618 6.17 5.38 8.27
CA GLU A 618 5.91 5.74 6.86
C GLU A 618 6.85 4.99 5.93
N ARG A 619 8.14 4.91 6.29
CA ARG A 619 9.15 4.13 5.54
C ARG A 619 8.79 2.64 5.52
N ALA A 620 8.39 2.09 6.67
CA ALA A 620 8.03 0.69 6.85
C ALA A 620 6.82 0.28 5.98
N ARG A 621 5.72 1.04 6.05
CA ARG A 621 4.52 0.78 5.25
C ARG A 621 4.76 0.91 3.74
N MET A 622 5.61 1.85 3.29
CA MET A 622 5.91 2.03 1.86
C MET A 622 6.65 0.86 1.19
N LEU A 623 7.27 -0.04 1.97
CA LEU A 623 7.97 -1.20 1.41
C LEU A 623 7.02 -2.14 0.65
N LEU A 624 5.81 -2.40 1.15
CA LEU A 624 4.85 -3.33 0.56
C LEU A 624 4.45 -2.94 -0.89
N PRO A 625 3.88 -1.75 -1.16
CA PRO A 625 3.49 -1.37 -2.52
C PRO A 625 4.69 -1.21 -3.45
N LEU A 626 5.90 -0.89 -2.95
CA LEU A 626 7.10 -0.82 -3.79
C LEU A 626 7.64 -2.21 -4.15
N ALA A 627 7.59 -3.17 -3.24
CA ALA A 627 7.90 -4.58 -3.53
C ALA A 627 6.93 -5.14 -4.59
N TRP A 628 5.62 -4.84 -4.45
CA TRP A 628 4.61 -5.27 -5.41
C TRP A 628 4.66 -4.49 -6.74
N LEU A 629 5.14 -3.24 -6.74
CA LEU A 629 5.43 -2.49 -7.97
C LEU A 629 6.56 -3.17 -8.76
N VAL A 630 7.63 -3.62 -8.09
CA VAL A 630 8.70 -4.42 -8.72
C VAL A 630 8.17 -5.76 -9.25
N ARG A 631 7.24 -6.44 -8.54
CA ARG A 631 6.61 -7.68 -9.04
C ARG A 631 5.86 -7.49 -10.37
N ILE A 632 5.17 -6.36 -10.55
CA ILE A 632 4.40 -6.12 -11.79
C ILE A 632 5.19 -5.42 -12.89
N GLU A 633 6.25 -4.69 -12.53
CA GLU A 633 7.00 -3.85 -13.45
C GLU A 633 8.43 -3.65 -12.92
N ASP A 634 9.29 -4.63 -13.14
CA ASP A 634 10.66 -4.61 -12.65
C ASP A 634 11.53 -3.63 -13.46
N THR A 635 11.82 -2.46 -12.90
CA THR A 635 12.66 -1.42 -13.51
C THR A 635 13.79 -1.00 -12.56
N PRO A 636 14.91 -0.48 -13.10
CA PRO A 636 15.97 0.11 -12.28
C PRO A 636 15.49 1.23 -11.36
N GLU A 637 14.50 2.01 -11.79
CA GLU A 637 13.88 3.08 -10.98
C GLU A 637 13.08 2.52 -9.80
N HIS A 638 12.19 1.56 -10.04
CA HIS A 638 11.39 0.95 -8.98
C HIS A 638 12.27 0.20 -7.97
N ARG A 639 13.31 -0.52 -8.43
CA ARG A 639 14.32 -1.13 -7.55
C ARG A 639 15.10 -0.09 -6.76
N ALA A 640 15.44 1.06 -7.34
CA ALA A 640 16.13 2.15 -6.64
C ALA A 640 15.26 2.81 -5.56
N TRP A 641 13.95 3.02 -5.82
CA TRP A 641 13.01 3.54 -4.83
C TRP A 641 12.86 2.60 -3.63
N LEU A 642 12.65 1.31 -3.87
CA LEU A 642 12.58 0.29 -2.82
C LEU A 642 13.90 0.20 -2.03
N ARG A 643 15.05 0.23 -2.72
CA ARG A 643 16.37 0.22 -2.09
C ARG A 643 16.58 1.43 -1.18
N ARG A 644 16.24 2.64 -1.64
CA ARG A 644 16.42 3.88 -0.89
C ARG A 644 15.64 3.83 0.43
N LEU A 645 14.34 3.52 0.38
CA LEU A 645 13.51 3.46 1.58
C LEU A 645 13.93 2.39 2.57
N ALA A 646 14.29 1.19 2.09
CA ALA A 646 14.78 0.15 2.96
C ALA A 646 16.15 0.50 3.58
N THR A 647 17.03 1.16 2.84
CA THR A 647 18.33 1.65 3.37
C THR A 647 18.11 2.68 4.47
N ASP A 648 17.24 3.66 4.25
CA ASP A 648 16.96 4.73 5.22
C ASP A 648 16.23 4.20 6.48
N LEU A 649 15.35 3.20 6.33
CA LEU A 649 14.71 2.49 7.45
C LEU A 649 15.74 1.70 8.28
N LEU A 650 16.61 0.94 7.60
CA LEU A 650 17.57 0.02 8.22
C LEU A 650 18.82 0.73 8.77
N ALA A 651 19.07 1.99 8.40
CA ALA A 651 20.06 2.84 9.04
C ALA A 651 19.81 3.03 10.55
N LEU A 652 18.56 2.80 11.00
CA LEU A 652 18.15 2.82 12.40
C LEU A 652 17.85 1.42 12.98
N GLN A 653 18.27 0.34 12.30
CA GLN A 653 18.15 -1.02 12.84
C GLN A 653 19.33 -1.34 13.78
N ASP A 654 19.04 -1.48 15.07
CA ASP A 654 20.03 -1.86 16.08
C ASP A 654 20.62 -3.27 15.82
N THR A 655 21.79 -3.54 16.41
CA THR A 655 22.46 -4.85 16.40
C THR A 655 21.57 -6.02 16.84
N SER A 656 20.65 -5.81 17.79
CA SER A 656 19.64 -6.78 18.22
C SER A 656 18.63 -7.16 17.13
N GLY A 657 18.40 -6.29 16.14
CA GLY A 657 17.36 -6.39 15.11
C GLY A 657 16.19 -5.42 15.30
N ALA A 658 16.10 -4.74 16.45
CA ALA A 658 15.10 -3.71 16.72
C ALA A 658 15.20 -2.55 15.72
N LEU A 659 14.06 -2.04 15.25
CA LEU A 659 13.99 -0.81 14.44
C LEU A 659 13.73 0.37 15.37
N ARG A 660 14.72 1.24 15.59
CA ARG A 660 14.51 2.43 16.42
C ARG A 660 13.57 3.41 15.73
N GLU A 661 12.65 3.99 16.48
CA GLU A 661 11.76 5.03 16.00
C GLU A 661 12.49 6.36 15.72
N GLU A 662 11.89 7.16 14.83
CA GLU A 662 12.33 8.52 14.48
C GLU A 662 11.11 9.38 14.16
N ILE A 663 11.06 10.59 14.70
CA ILE A 663 10.13 11.66 14.28
C ILE A 663 10.83 12.58 13.27
N GLY A 664 10.10 12.98 12.23
CA GLY A 664 10.53 14.03 11.32
C GLY A 664 10.33 15.43 11.91
N ALA A 665 10.40 16.45 11.05
CA ALA A 665 10.13 17.83 11.46
C ALA A 665 8.69 17.97 12.02
N LEU A 666 8.54 18.64 13.18
CA LEU A 666 7.29 18.66 13.95
C LEU A 666 6.12 19.35 13.24
N GLU A 667 6.37 20.21 12.25
CA GLU A 667 5.33 20.82 11.41
C GLU A 667 4.79 19.87 10.32
N ARG A 668 5.44 18.72 10.11
CA ARG A 668 4.99 17.63 9.22
C ARG A 668 4.25 16.50 9.95
N GLY A 669 4.38 16.43 11.28
CA GLY A 669 3.73 15.42 12.11
C GLY A 669 2.26 15.74 12.39
N GLN A 670 1.44 14.69 12.39
CA GLN A 670 0.04 14.75 12.84
C GLN A 670 -0.05 14.54 14.36
N LEU A 671 0.48 13.42 14.84
CA LEU A 671 0.50 13.00 16.23
C LEU A 671 1.92 13.16 16.78
N LYS A 672 2.11 14.12 17.68
CA LYS A 672 3.43 14.60 18.11
C LYS A 672 3.71 14.17 19.55
N PRO A 673 4.98 14.02 19.96
CA PRO A 673 5.29 13.85 21.38
C PRO A 673 4.75 15.03 22.19
N PRO A 674 4.31 14.84 23.44
CA PRO A 674 3.72 15.93 24.22
C PRO A 674 4.70 17.10 24.36
N GLN A 675 4.23 18.31 24.08
CA GLN A 675 5.00 19.56 24.14
C GLN A 675 4.87 20.28 25.48
N SER A 676 4.07 19.74 26.41
CA SER A 676 4.01 20.13 27.82
C SER A 676 3.49 18.96 28.67
N ASN A 677 3.57 19.10 29.99
CA ASN A 677 3.03 18.12 30.94
C ASN A 677 1.50 17.97 30.80
N GLU A 678 0.79 19.05 30.51
CA GLU A 678 -0.67 19.11 30.34
C GLU A 678 -1.16 18.41 29.07
N GLN A 679 -0.26 18.06 28.14
CA GLN A 679 -0.57 17.32 26.91
C GLN A 679 -0.39 15.80 27.07
N TYR A 680 0.28 15.33 28.13
CA TYR A 680 0.57 13.91 28.33
C TYR A 680 -0.70 13.11 28.66
N GLY A 681 -1.07 12.14 27.82
CA GLY A 681 -2.27 11.31 28.00
C GLY A 681 -3.57 11.88 27.41
N THR A 682 -3.58 13.11 26.90
CA THR A 682 -4.80 13.74 26.34
C THR A 682 -5.09 13.41 24.87
N GLY A 683 -4.24 12.63 24.20
CA GLY A 683 -4.42 12.23 22.81
C GLY A 683 -3.43 11.14 22.39
N GLU A 684 -3.50 10.73 21.13
CA GLU A 684 -2.57 9.76 20.53
C GLU A 684 -1.18 10.39 20.34
N THR A 685 -0.11 9.61 20.55
CA THR A 685 1.26 10.13 20.57
C THR A 685 2.32 9.06 20.25
N PRO A 686 3.53 9.44 19.80
CA PRO A 686 4.61 8.49 19.56
C PRO A 686 5.15 7.87 20.86
N VAL A 687 5.70 6.66 20.78
CA VAL A 687 6.33 5.96 21.92
C VAL A 687 7.62 6.62 22.43
N LEU A 688 8.22 7.52 21.64
CA LEU A 688 9.38 8.35 22.02
C LEU A 688 8.96 9.74 22.49
N GLN A 689 9.79 10.37 23.33
CA GLN A 689 9.72 11.82 23.56
C GLN A 689 10.60 12.58 22.55
N GLN A 690 11.75 12.02 22.18
CA GLN A 690 12.75 12.68 21.33
C GLN A 690 13.56 11.68 20.49
N ASN A 691 14.08 12.14 19.34
CA ASN A 691 14.96 11.33 18.50
C ASN A 691 16.21 10.91 19.28
N GLY A 692 16.46 9.60 19.36
CA GLY A 692 17.55 9.02 20.13
C GLY A 692 17.09 8.07 21.24
N ASP A 693 15.85 8.21 21.71
CA ASP A 693 15.23 7.30 22.68
C ASP A 693 15.31 5.83 22.15
N PRO A 694 15.73 4.85 22.97
CA PRO A 694 16.07 3.50 22.52
C PRO A 694 14.84 2.58 22.36
N VAL A 695 13.79 3.08 21.72
CA VAL A 695 12.50 2.40 21.60
C VAL A 695 12.19 2.00 20.15
N CYS A 696 11.54 0.85 19.98
CA CYS A 696 10.88 0.45 18.74
C CYS A 696 9.36 0.40 18.91
N ASP A 697 8.61 0.74 17.86
CA ASP A 697 7.15 0.57 17.81
C ASP A 697 6.80 -0.72 17.04
N LEU A 698 6.13 -1.66 17.68
CA LEU A 698 5.67 -2.92 17.11
C LEU A 698 4.27 -2.84 16.51
N LEU A 699 3.51 -1.79 16.84
CA LEU A 699 2.16 -1.56 16.34
C LEU A 699 2.18 -0.85 14.99
N TYR A 700 3.04 0.18 14.85
CA TYR A 700 3.07 1.05 13.68
C TYR A 700 4.28 0.88 12.76
N THR A 701 5.41 0.33 13.24
CA THR A 701 6.65 0.22 12.45
C THR A 701 7.06 -1.22 12.21
N SER A 702 7.31 -1.99 13.26
CA SER A 702 8.06 -3.26 13.16
C SER A 702 7.28 -4.38 12.47
N ASN A 703 5.96 -4.47 12.71
CA ASN A 703 5.06 -5.40 12.05
C ASN A 703 4.99 -5.18 10.52
N PHE A 704 4.83 -3.92 10.08
CA PHE A 704 4.76 -3.55 8.68
C PHE A 704 6.13 -3.62 7.98
N ALA A 705 7.21 -3.26 8.67
CA ALA A 705 8.57 -3.47 8.18
C ALA A 705 8.86 -4.96 7.97
N PHE A 706 8.38 -5.83 8.86
CA PHE A 706 8.58 -7.27 8.74
C PHE A 706 7.88 -7.86 7.51
N LEU A 707 6.61 -7.48 7.26
CA LEU A 707 5.90 -7.79 6.02
C LEU A 707 6.63 -7.22 4.79
N GLY A 708 6.96 -5.93 4.83
CA GLY A 708 7.55 -5.20 3.70
C GLY A 708 8.92 -5.74 3.29
N LEU A 709 9.79 -6.08 4.25
CA LEU A 709 11.09 -6.69 3.98
C LEU A 709 10.96 -8.12 3.45
N HIS A 710 9.98 -8.89 3.95
CA HIS A 710 9.69 -10.25 3.46
C HIS A 710 9.19 -10.24 2.00
N GLU A 711 8.22 -9.37 1.68
CA GLU A 711 7.74 -9.20 0.30
C GLU A 711 8.82 -8.61 -0.61
N ALA A 712 9.65 -7.68 -0.13
CA ALA A 712 10.77 -7.12 -0.89
C ALA A 712 11.84 -8.18 -1.23
N ALA A 713 12.16 -9.07 -0.28
CA ALA A 713 13.05 -10.21 -0.54
C ALA A 713 12.47 -11.11 -1.63
N ALA A 714 11.20 -11.49 -1.51
CA ALA A 714 10.52 -12.35 -2.49
C ALA A 714 10.35 -11.67 -3.88
N ALA A 715 10.18 -10.35 -3.93
CA ALA A 715 10.05 -9.59 -5.17
C ALA A 715 11.38 -9.36 -5.91
N THR A 716 12.50 -9.29 -5.20
CA THR A 716 13.79 -8.87 -5.77
C THR A 716 14.82 -9.98 -5.90
N GLY A 717 14.71 -11.04 -5.09
CA GLY A 717 15.74 -12.07 -4.91
C GLY A 717 16.98 -11.60 -4.14
N ASP A 718 16.97 -10.39 -3.58
CA ASP A 718 18.16 -9.75 -3.03
C ASP A 718 18.34 -10.03 -1.53
N ALA A 719 19.54 -10.53 -1.19
CA ALA A 719 19.90 -10.96 0.16
C ALA A 719 19.87 -9.83 1.21
N PHE A 720 19.93 -8.56 0.80
CA PHE A 720 19.82 -7.42 1.72
C PHE A 720 18.47 -7.41 2.47
N TYR A 721 17.36 -7.66 1.75
CA TYR A 721 16.04 -7.61 2.37
C TYR A 721 15.78 -8.85 3.24
N SER A 722 16.22 -10.04 2.81
CA SER A 722 16.06 -11.27 3.61
C SER A 722 16.90 -11.24 4.88
N GLN A 723 18.17 -10.81 4.82
CA GLN A 723 19.01 -10.66 6.01
C GLN A 723 18.43 -9.66 7.03
N ALA A 724 17.86 -8.55 6.54
CA ALA A 724 17.18 -7.58 7.38
C ALA A 724 15.91 -8.16 8.04
N ALA A 725 15.10 -8.91 7.27
CA ALA A 725 13.93 -9.62 7.78
C ALA A 725 14.30 -10.71 8.80
N ASP A 726 15.38 -11.47 8.57
CA ASP A 726 15.88 -12.50 9.49
C ASP A 726 16.42 -11.92 10.80
N LYS A 727 16.99 -10.71 10.75
CA LYS A 727 17.42 -9.99 11.95
C LYS A 727 16.20 -9.52 12.76
N LEU A 728 15.19 -8.98 12.09
CA LEU A 728 13.94 -8.54 12.72
C LEU A 728 13.11 -9.73 13.27
N ALA A 729 13.05 -10.85 12.55
CA ALA A 729 12.39 -12.08 13.01
C ALA A 729 13.01 -12.60 14.31
N ARG A 730 14.35 -12.64 14.39
CA ARG A 730 15.08 -13.04 15.61
C ARG A 730 14.83 -12.08 16.77
N PHE A 731 14.79 -10.76 16.52
CA PHE A 731 14.41 -9.77 17.53
C PHE A 731 12.99 -10.05 18.08
N LEU A 732 11.99 -10.12 17.20
CA LEU A 732 10.60 -10.38 17.56
C LEU A 732 10.42 -11.70 18.32
N CYS A 733 11.16 -12.75 17.94
CA CYS A 733 11.17 -14.02 18.67
C CYS A 733 11.72 -13.90 20.09
N ARG A 734 12.76 -13.07 20.33
CA ARG A 734 13.28 -12.83 21.68
C ARG A 734 12.27 -12.11 22.57
N ILE A 735 11.64 -11.07 22.03
CA ILE A 735 10.78 -10.14 22.78
C ILE A 735 9.29 -10.52 22.76
N GLN A 736 8.94 -11.73 22.32
CA GLN A 736 7.61 -12.27 22.56
C GLN A 736 7.37 -12.40 24.07
N ILE A 737 6.19 -12.01 24.53
CA ILE A 737 5.84 -12.03 25.95
C ILE A 737 5.83 -13.46 26.49
N GLN A 738 6.51 -13.69 27.60
CA GLN A 738 6.36 -14.87 28.46
C GLN A 738 5.73 -14.45 29.80
N SER A 739 4.65 -15.14 30.18
CA SER A 739 4.01 -14.95 31.49
C SER A 739 3.17 -16.15 31.91
N ASP A 740 3.46 -16.70 33.10
CA ASP A 740 2.65 -17.74 33.73
C ASP A 740 1.50 -17.12 34.57
N ALA A 741 1.69 -15.89 35.06
CA ALA A 741 0.72 -15.16 35.89
C ALA A 741 -0.38 -14.47 35.07
N HIS A 742 -0.08 -14.13 33.81
CA HIS A 742 -0.97 -13.47 32.86
C HIS A 742 -1.07 -14.28 31.55
N PRO A 743 -1.79 -15.40 31.53
CA PRO A 743 -2.01 -16.17 30.31
C PRO A 743 -2.59 -15.32 29.17
N GLU A 744 -3.39 -14.29 29.49
CA GLU A 744 -3.97 -13.35 28.53
C GLU A 744 -2.93 -12.51 27.76
N LEU A 745 -1.68 -12.48 28.22
CA LEU A 745 -0.55 -11.78 27.60
C LEU A 745 0.48 -12.74 26.98
N ASP A 746 0.52 -14.00 27.42
CA ASP A 746 1.52 -14.99 26.98
C ASP A 746 1.43 -15.30 25.47
N GLY A 747 2.57 -15.19 24.78
CA GLY A 747 2.63 -15.33 23.32
C GLY A 747 2.27 -14.07 22.53
N GLY A 748 1.88 -12.99 23.21
CA GLY A 748 1.64 -11.68 22.60
C GLY A 748 2.92 -10.85 22.39
N TRP A 749 2.74 -9.67 21.80
CA TRP A 749 3.76 -8.62 21.71
C TRP A 749 3.14 -7.27 22.09
N PHE A 750 3.78 -6.51 22.99
CA PHE A 750 3.36 -5.15 23.30
C PHE A 750 3.78 -4.15 22.22
N ARG A 751 3.09 -3.00 22.11
CA ARG A 751 3.45 -1.90 21.20
C ARG A 751 4.90 -1.45 21.36
N ALA A 752 5.41 -1.29 22.57
CA ALA A 752 6.73 -0.67 22.77
C ALA A 752 7.74 -1.58 23.48
N PHE A 753 9.00 -1.46 23.07
CA PHE A 753 10.13 -2.14 23.70
C PHE A 753 11.37 -1.25 23.72
N ASP A 754 11.97 -1.08 24.90
CA ASP A 754 13.28 -0.46 25.08
C ASP A 754 14.35 -1.53 24.84
N PHE A 755 14.96 -1.50 23.65
CA PHE A 755 15.93 -2.52 23.24
C PHE A 755 17.32 -2.32 23.87
N LYS A 756 17.56 -1.25 24.64
CA LYS A 756 18.78 -1.09 25.43
C LYS A 756 18.61 -1.61 26.86
N ARG A 757 17.49 -1.31 27.52
CA ARG A 757 17.14 -1.88 28.83
C ARG A 757 16.70 -3.34 28.73
N TRP A 758 16.26 -3.76 27.54
CA TRP A 758 15.66 -5.06 27.25
C TRP A 758 14.34 -5.28 28.00
N GLU A 759 13.50 -4.25 28.02
CA GLU A 759 12.26 -4.20 28.80
C GLU A 759 11.12 -3.50 28.04
N TYR A 760 9.88 -3.87 28.35
CA TYR A 760 8.70 -3.18 27.82
C TYR A 760 8.54 -1.81 28.49
N TRP A 761 9.11 -0.77 27.88
CA TRP A 761 9.11 0.60 28.39
C TRP A 761 9.03 1.63 27.26
N ALA A 762 8.33 2.74 27.50
CA ALA A 762 8.26 3.88 26.59
C ALA A 762 7.70 5.16 27.24
N SER A 763 7.64 6.25 26.47
CA SER A 763 6.81 7.41 26.80
C SER A 763 5.32 7.04 26.66
N ASN A 764 4.70 6.57 27.75
CA ASN A 764 3.31 6.08 27.77
C ASN A 764 2.24 7.21 27.74
N GLY A 765 2.42 8.21 26.89
CA GLY A 765 1.56 9.40 26.79
C GLY A 765 0.35 9.25 25.88
N ASP A 766 0.16 8.08 25.26
CA ASP A 766 -0.89 7.81 24.27
C ASP A 766 -2.22 7.47 24.98
N ALA A 767 -3.29 8.18 24.62
CA ALA A 767 -4.61 8.00 25.21
C ALA A 767 -5.28 6.66 24.86
N GLY A 768 -4.93 6.06 23.72
CA GLY A 768 -5.47 4.78 23.25
C GLY A 768 -4.45 3.64 23.37
N TRP A 769 -3.39 3.71 22.57
CA TRP A 769 -2.45 2.61 22.35
C TRP A 769 -1.11 2.87 23.05
N GLY A 770 -1.09 2.95 24.39
CA GLY A 770 0.15 3.17 25.16
C GLY A 770 1.23 2.07 25.02
N ALA A 771 2.30 2.16 25.80
CA ALA A 771 3.48 1.27 25.70
C ALA A 771 3.17 -0.24 25.84
N TRP A 772 2.19 -0.60 26.67
CA TRP A 772 1.85 -1.98 27.04
C TRP A 772 0.58 -2.52 26.37
N CYS A 773 0.12 -1.93 25.27
CA CYS A 773 -1.08 -2.43 24.58
C CYS A 773 -0.75 -3.59 23.63
N ILE A 774 -1.75 -4.43 23.33
CA ILE A 774 -1.68 -5.47 22.30
C ILE A 774 -2.94 -5.38 21.44
N GLU A 775 -2.80 -5.14 20.14
CA GLU A 775 -3.90 -5.29 19.18
C GLU A 775 -3.98 -6.72 18.64
N SER A 776 -5.19 -7.20 18.38
CA SER A 776 -5.47 -8.49 17.73
C SER A 776 -5.21 -8.43 16.22
N GLY A 777 -5.54 -7.30 15.60
CA GLY A 777 -4.93 -6.85 14.35
C GLY A 777 -3.50 -6.34 14.54
N TRP A 778 -3.04 -5.55 13.57
CA TRP A 778 -1.80 -4.78 13.61
C TRP A 778 -0.59 -5.57 14.14
N THR A 779 -0.26 -5.44 15.43
CA THR A 779 0.85 -6.15 16.07
C THR A 779 0.70 -7.66 15.96
N GLN A 780 -0.34 -8.25 16.57
CA GLN A 780 -0.44 -9.71 16.69
C GLN A 780 -0.70 -10.36 15.33
N GLY A 781 -1.65 -9.81 14.57
CA GLY A 781 -2.07 -10.35 13.28
C GLY A 781 -0.91 -10.45 12.28
N TRP A 782 -0.14 -9.37 12.09
CA TRP A 782 0.95 -9.35 11.10
C TRP A 782 2.20 -10.10 11.57
N ILE A 783 2.65 -9.95 12.82
CA ILE A 783 3.84 -10.67 13.30
C ILE A 783 3.63 -12.19 13.19
N THR A 784 2.47 -12.68 13.63
CA THR A 784 2.10 -14.10 13.53
C THR A 784 2.01 -14.56 12.08
N SER A 785 1.41 -13.76 11.19
CA SER A 785 1.22 -14.13 9.78
C SER A 785 2.52 -14.11 8.96
N VAL A 786 3.45 -13.20 9.23
CA VAL A 786 4.75 -13.17 8.55
C VAL A 786 5.65 -14.31 9.04
N LEU A 787 5.62 -14.66 10.33
CA LEU A 787 6.26 -15.90 10.82
C LEU A 787 5.70 -17.14 10.10
N ALA A 788 4.38 -17.20 9.88
CA ALA A 788 3.75 -18.29 9.12
C ALA A 788 4.17 -18.32 7.65
N LEU A 789 4.19 -17.17 6.95
CA LEU A 789 4.68 -17.05 5.57
C LEU A 789 6.13 -17.54 5.44
N ARG A 790 7.00 -17.20 6.39
CA ARG A 790 8.39 -17.67 6.46
C ARG A 790 8.50 -19.18 6.64
N GLN A 791 7.72 -19.77 7.56
CA GLN A 791 7.64 -21.22 7.74
C GLN A 791 7.15 -21.93 6.47
N MET A 792 6.19 -21.34 5.77
CA MET A 792 5.67 -21.85 4.49
C MET A 792 6.59 -21.57 3.28
N LYS A 793 7.66 -20.77 3.46
CA LYS A 793 8.55 -20.28 2.39
C LYS A 793 7.78 -19.61 1.23
N ALA A 794 6.75 -18.86 1.56
CA ALA A 794 5.86 -18.19 0.61
C ALA A 794 5.80 -16.67 0.86
N SER A 795 5.45 -15.89 -0.15
CA SER A 795 5.04 -14.48 0.01
C SER A 795 3.52 -14.37 -0.07
N LEU A 796 2.94 -13.26 0.42
CA LEU A 796 1.51 -12.98 0.32
C LEU A 796 1.07 -12.84 -1.15
N TRP A 797 1.93 -12.28 -2.01
CA TRP A 797 1.70 -12.23 -3.45
C TRP A 797 1.56 -13.62 -4.07
N ASP A 798 2.48 -14.54 -3.73
CA ASP A 798 2.50 -15.89 -4.30
C ASP A 798 1.38 -16.77 -3.70
N LEU A 799 1.09 -16.64 -2.41
CA LEU A 799 -0.02 -17.32 -1.74
C LEU A 799 -1.37 -16.99 -2.39
N THR A 800 -1.52 -15.78 -2.91
CA THR A 800 -2.76 -15.28 -3.52
C THR A 800 -2.76 -15.37 -5.05
N ALA A 801 -1.79 -16.10 -5.64
CA ALA A 801 -1.63 -16.29 -7.08
C ALA A 801 -2.94 -16.70 -7.75
N ASP A 802 -3.60 -17.72 -7.21
CA ASP A 802 -4.76 -18.40 -7.76
C ASP A 802 -6.13 -17.72 -7.53
N SER A 803 -6.19 -16.51 -6.97
CA SER A 803 -7.46 -15.83 -6.67
C SER A 803 -8.41 -15.77 -7.88
N LYS A 804 -9.68 -16.13 -7.66
CA LYS A 804 -10.72 -16.15 -8.70
C LYS A 804 -11.56 -14.86 -8.74
N ILE A 805 -11.13 -13.82 -8.03
CA ILE A 805 -11.85 -12.54 -7.86
C ILE A 805 -12.27 -11.88 -9.18
N ALA A 806 -11.49 -12.06 -10.25
CA ALA A 806 -11.73 -11.50 -11.59
C ALA A 806 -13.10 -11.86 -12.18
N ARG A 807 -13.68 -13.02 -11.81
CA ARG A 807 -15.00 -13.47 -12.28
C ARG A 807 -16.14 -12.49 -11.96
N HIS A 808 -15.98 -11.65 -10.94
CA HIS A 808 -16.97 -10.65 -10.55
C HIS A 808 -16.80 -9.29 -11.26
N LEU A 809 -15.67 -9.06 -11.96
CA LEU A 809 -15.36 -7.75 -12.54
C LEU A 809 -16.40 -7.31 -13.57
N ALA A 810 -16.76 -8.19 -14.50
CA ALA A 810 -17.73 -7.88 -15.56
C ALA A 810 -19.11 -7.48 -15.00
N ALA A 811 -19.50 -8.02 -13.84
CA ALA A 811 -20.78 -7.74 -13.19
C ALA A 811 -20.75 -6.51 -12.27
N LEU A 812 -19.61 -6.22 -11.62
CA LEU A 812 -19.49 -5.14 -10.63
C LEU A 812 -18.92 -3.84 -11.22
N ARG A 813 -17.92 -3.91 -12.11
CA ARG A 813 -17.25 -2.75 -12.69
C ARG A 813 -18.24 -1.75 -13.31
N PRO A 814 -19.16 -2.11 -14.24
CA PRO A 814 -20.10 -1.14 -14.81
C PRO A 814 -21.12 -0.57 -13.82
N LYS A 815 -21.41 -1.25 -12.70
CA LYS A 815 -22.29 -0.73 -11.64
C LYS A 815 -21.57 0.27 -10.74
N MET A 816 -20.29 0.03 -10.48
CA MET A 816 -19.48 0.81 -9.53
C MET A 816 -18.81 2.01 -10.20
N ILE A 817 -18.25 1.80 -11.39
CA ILE A 817 -17.58 2.78 -12.25
C ILE A 817 -18.09 2.56 -13.69
N PRO A 818 -19.27 3.13 -14.03
CA PRO A 818 -19.82 3.10 -15.37
C PRO A 818 -18.86 3.58 -16.48
N ASP A 819 -19.09 3.19 -17.73
CA ASP A 819 -18.18 3.53 -18.84
C ASP A 819 -18.22 5.02 -19.23
N GLU A 820 -19.24 5.76 -18.80
CA GLU A 820 -19.37 7.21 -19.02
C GLU A 820 -18.56 8.07 -18.03
N VAL A 821 -18.13 7.48 -16.90
CA VAL A 821 -17.38 8.14 -15.83
C VAL A 821 -15.93 7.70 -15.75
N LEU A 822 -15.59 6.53 -16.30
CA LEU A 822 -14.22 6.31 -16.73
C LEU A 822 -13.82 7.50 -17.63
N PRO A 823 -12.54 7.90 -17.64
CA PRO A 823 -12.05 8.56 -18.83
C PRO A 823 -12.40 7.60 -19.97
N LYS A 824 -13.36 8.00 -20.83
CA LYS A 824 -13.64 7.27 -22.07
C LYS A 824 -12.26 6.96 -22.66
N PRO A 825 -11.91 5.69 -22.95
CA PRO A 825 -10.60 5.36 -23.49
C PRO A 825 -10.42 6.27 -24.69
N SER A 826 -9.44 7.17 -24.63
CA SER A 826 -9.67 8.50 -25.20
C SER A 826 -9.75 8.44 -26.71
N GLY A 827 -10.98 8.30 -27.22
CA GLY A 827 -11.54 9.30 -28.12
C GLY A 827 -11.27 10.65 -27.49
N ALA A 828 -10.05 11.11 -27.69
CA ALA A 828 -9.61 12.39 -27.25
C ALA A 828 -10.56 13.37 -27.92
N ALA A 829 -11.35 14.05 -27.10
CA ALA A 829 -11.54 15.46 -27.36
C ALA A 829 -10.12 15.99 -27.54
N ALA A 830 -9.79 16.27 -28.79
CA ALA A 830 -8.43 16.55 -29.18
C ALA A 830 -8.04 17.92 -28.60
N GLU A 831 -7.57 17.92 -27.35
CA GLU A 831 -6.22 18.43 -27.13
C GLU A 831 -5.40 17.82 -28.25
N HIS A 832 -5.07 18.63 -29.26
CA HIS A 832 -4.40 18.15 -30.45
C HIS A 832 -3.08 17.53 -30.00
N ARG A 833 -3.06 16.20 -29.86
CA ARG A 833 -1.85 15.40 -29.76
C ARG A 833 -1.22 15.50 -31.13
N HIS A 834 -0.44 16.56 -31.31
CA HIS A 834 0.27 16.77 -32.54
C HIS A 834 1.42 15.74 -32.61
N PRO A 835 1.89 15.37 -33.82
CA PRO A 835 3.09 14.53 -34.02
C PRO A 835 4.28 14.95 -33.15
N PRO A 836 5.25 14.08 -32.82
CA PRO A 836 6.45 14.54 -32.12
C PRO A 836 7.21 15.59 -32.97
N ASP A 837 7.72 16.64 -32.33
CA ASP A 837 8.46 17.73 -33.02
C ASP A 837 9.74 17.22 -33.70
N ILE A 838 10.22 16.06 -33.29
CA ILE A 838 11.33 15.32 -33.89
C ILE A 838 10.97 13.83 -34.05
N SER A 839 11.27 13.23 -35.21
CA SER A 839 11.16 11.78 -35.39
C SER A 839 12.32 11.21 -36.19
N LEU A 840 12.58 9.91 -35.97
CA LEU A 840 13.61 9.12 -36.64
C LEU A 840 12.97 7.79 -37.07
N THR A 841 13.09 7.46 -38.34
CA THR A 841 12.48 6.31 -39.01
C THR A 841 13.57 5.57 -39.79
N LEU A 842 13.64 4.24 -39.64
CA LEU A 842 14.64 3.39 -40.28
C LEU A 842 13.93 2.51 -41.31
N ILE A 843 14.37 2.54 -42.57
CA ILE A 843 13.78 1.76 -43.65
C ILE A 843 14.84 0.81 -44.24
N PRO A 844 14.63 -0.52 -44.18
CA PRO A 844 13.65 -1.23 -43.35
C PRO A 844 13.86 -1.08 -41.84
N PRO A 845 12.85 -1.40 -41.01
CA PRO A 845 12.98 -1.33 -39.56
C PRO A 845 13.79 -2.51 -39.02
N SER A 846 14.47 -2.29 -37.89
CA SER A 846 15.19 -3.33 -37.13
C SER A 846 14.28 -4.52 -36.80
N PRO A 847 14.77 -5.79 -36.77
CA PRO A 847 16.13 -6.23 -37.11
C PRO A 847 16.37 -6.27 -38.62
N VAL A 848 17.62 -6.13 -39.03
CA VAL A 848 18.04 -6.21 -40.45
C VAL A 848 19.28 -7.07 -40.61
N THR A 849 19.73 -7.31 -41.84
CA THR A 849 20.97 -8.03 -42.15
C THR A 849 22.13 -7.07 -42.43
N ASP A 850 23.36 -7.59 -42.47
CA ASP A 850 24.57 -6.90 -42.92
C ASP A 850 24.71 -6.81 -44.46
N GLN A 851 23.68 -7.26 -45.21
CA GLN A 851 23.64 -7.33 -46.67
C GLN A 851 22.77 -6.24 -47.34
N ILE A 852 22.31 -5.24 -46.57
CA ILE A 852 21.41 -4.17 -47.04
C ILE A 852 22.00 -2.76 -46.83
N THR A 853 21.27 -1.76 -47.30
CA THR A 853 21.55 -0.35 -47.00
C THR A 853 20.28 0.29 -46.43
N LEU A 854 20.36 0.71 -45.17
CA LEU A 854 19.28 1.40 -44.49
C LEU A 854 19.10 2.81 -45.08
N ASP A 855 17.87 3.20 -45.39
CA ASP A 855 17.49 4.61 -45.50
C ASP A 855 17.11 5.12 -44.11
N VAL A 856 17.98 5.96 -43.55
CA VAL A 856 17.79 6.56 -42.22
C VAL A 856 17.19 7.94 -42.44
N ARG A 857 15.90 8.08 -42.13
CA ARG A 857 15.15 9.33 -42.30
C ARG A 857 14.81 9.96 -40.96
N ALA A 858 14.94 11.27 -40.88
CA ALA A 858 14.57 12.09 -39.74
C ALA A 858 13.63 13.21 -40.18
N ALA A 859 12.74 13.65 -39.30
CA ALA A 859 11.90 14.81 -39.51
C ALA A 859 12.00 15.78 -38.34
N LEU A 860 12.03 17.08 -38.66
CA LEU A 860 11.96 18.20 -37.73
C LEU A 860 10.72 19.01 -38.06
N ARG A 861 9.93 19.36 -37.05
CA ARG A 861 8.65 20.07 -37.20
C ARG A 861 8.70 21.36 -36.39
N ASN A 862 8.39 22.48 -37.02
CA ASN A 862 8.37 23.77 -36.35
C ASN A 862 6.93 24.27 -36.18
N ARG A 863 6.44 24.24 -34.94
CA ARG A 863 5.10 24.74 -34.58
C ARG A 863 5.08 26.21 -34.12
N GLY A 864 6.25 26.83 -34.05
CA GLY A 864 6.36 28.25 -33.72
C GLY A 864 5.87 29.14 -34.85
N THR A 865 5.65 30.42 -34.53
CA THR A 865 5.30 31.48 -35.49
C THR A 865 6.50 32.03 -36.25
N ASN A 866 7.72 31.72 -35.81
CA ASN A 866 8.98 32.16 -36.41
C ASN A 866 9.76 30.96 -36.96
N ALA A 867 10.58 31.16 -38.00
CA ALA A 867 11.46 30.12 -38.53
C ALA A 867 12.48 29.67 -37.46
N LYS A 868 12.79 28.37 -37.42
CA LYS A 868 13.80 27.78 -36.54
C LYS A 868 14.93 27.18 -37.37
N THR A 869 16.18 27.52 -37.05
CA THR A 869 17.35 26.84 -37.64
C THR A 869 17.84 25.78 -36.67
N PHE A 870 17.75 24.52 -37.08
CA PHE A 870 18.23 23.37 -36.33
C PHE A 870 19.59 22.89 -36.85
N ASP A 871 20.56 22.76 -35.96
CA ASP A 871 21.76 21.94 -36.14
C ASP A 871 21.43 20.50 -35.74
N ALA A 872 21.20 19.65 -36.73
CA ALA A 872 20.74 18.28 -36.56
C ALA A 872 21.86 17.28 -36.86
N ALA A 873 22.12 16.38 -35.91
CA ALA A 873 23.18 15.37 -35.97
C ALA A 873 22.62 13.98 -35.62
N ILE A 874 23.02 12.97 -36.38
CA ILE A 874 22.67 11.56 -36.18
C ILE A 874 23.94 10.77 -35.88
N TYR A 875 23.91 10.00 -34.80
CA TYR A 875 25.03 9.24 -34.27
C TYR A 875 24.70 7.75 -34.15
N LEU A 876 25.73 6.90 -34.19
CA LEU A 876 25.68 5.48 -33.84
C LEU A 876 26.09 5.30 -32.37
N ASP A 877 25.22 4.69 -31.56
CA ASP A 877 25.44 4.25 -30.17
C ASP A 877 25.62 5.36 -29.13
N GLU A 878 26.52 6.32 -29.34
CA GLU A 878 26.83 7.42 -28.40
C GLU A 878 26.97 8.77 -29.13
N GLU A 879 26.65 9.87 -28.44
CA GLU A 879 26.84 11.24 -28.95
C GLU A 879 28.32 11.65 -28.84
N ALA A 880 29.16 11.06 -29.69
CA ALA A 880 30.59 11.33 -29.78
C ALA A 880 31.00 11.69 -31.22
N PRO A 881 32.01 12.55 -31.45
CA PRO A 881 32.46 12.89 -32.80
C PRO A 881 32.87 11.69 -33.65
N ALA A 882 33.45 10.64 -33.05
CA ALA A 882 33.82 9.40 -33.71
C ALA A 882 32.61 8.57 -34.21
N ASN A 883 31.43 8.83 -33.66
CA ASN A 883 30.19 8.10 -33.90
C ASN A 883 29.20 8.86 -34.79
N LEU A 884 29.56 10.06 -35.24
CA LEU A 884 28.71 10.90 -36.08
C LEU A 884 28.53 10.27 -37.48
N LEU A 885 27.28 10.00 -37.86
CA LEU A 885 26.92 9.44 -39.16
C LEU A 885 26.46 10.50 -40.16
N HIS A 886 25.73 11.51 -39.69
CA HIS A 886 25.20 12.58 -40.53
C HIS A 886 25.01 13.85 -39.70
N ARG A 887 25.28 15.03 -40.29
CA ARG A 887 24.96 16.33 -39.69
C ARG A 887 24.53 17.32 -40.76
N ALA A 888 23.50 18.10 -40.48
CA ALA A 888 22.98 19.15 -41.34
C ALA A 888 22.44 20.32 -40.51
N GLN A 889 22.67 21.54 -40.98
CA GLN A 889 21.93 22.71 -40.50
C GLN A 889 20.76 22.97 -41.44
N VAL A 890 19.56 23.09 -40.88
CA VAL A 890 18.31 23.24 -41.65
C VAL A 890 17.38 24.26 -41.03
N GLU A 891 16.88 25.18 -41.86
CA GLU A 891 15.81 26.11 -41.47
C GLU A 891 14.44 25.48 -41.72
N VAL A 892 13.62 25.41 -40.69
CA VAL A 892 12.24 24.92 -40.75
C VAL A 892 11.30 26.11 -40.55
N LYS A 893 10.51 26.40 -41.59
CA LYS A 893 9.54 27.51 -41.63
C LYS A 893 8.43 27.35 -40.57
N PRO A 894 7.76 28.43 -40.15
CA PRO A 894 6.59 28.36 -39.27
C PRO A 894 5.54 27.39 -39.79
N GLY A 895 5.01 26.53 -38.91
CA GLY A 895 4.00 25.52 -39.24
C GLY A 895 4.47 24.38 -40.17
N ALA A 896 5.74 24.36 -40.59
CA ALA A 896 6.25 23.39 -41.57
C ALA A 896 6.96 22.20 -40.92
N SER A 897 7.16 21.15 -41.72
CA SER A 897 8.10 20.07 -41.43
C SER A 897 9.21 20.01 -42.48
N LEU A 898 10.37 19.48 -42.10
CA LEU A 898 11.51 19.26 -43.00
C LEU A 898 12.14 17.89 -42.71
N GLY A 899 12.48 17.18 -43.78
CA GLY A 899 13.15 15.88 -43.72
C GLY A 899 14.65 15.96 -43.90
N LEU A 900 15.37 15.09 -43.19
CA LEU A 900 16.78 14.75 -43.41
C LEU A 900 16.84 13.26 -43.73
N SER A 901 17.66 12.84 -44.69
CA SER A 901 17.87 11.42 -44.96
C SER A 901 19.27 11.11 -45.46
N PHE A 902 19.77 9.93 -45.13
CA PHE A 902 21.03 9.40 -45.65
C PHE A 902 20.99 7.88 -45.73
N ARG A 903 21.82 7.31 -46.61
CA ARG A 903 21.94 5.87 -46.81
C ARG A 903 23.07 5.34 -45.92
N PHE A 904 22.78 4.32 -45.11
CA PHE A 904 23.69 3.73 -44.13
C PHE A 904 23.92 2.25 -44.46
N PRO A 905 25.10 1.86 -44.98
CA PRO A 905 25.41 0.47 -45.26
C PRO A 905 25.61 -0.32 -43.96
N THR A 906 24.94 -1.46 -43.83
CA THR A 906 25.01 -2.31 -42.63
C THR A 906 26.19 -3.30 -42.65
N THR A 907 26.85 -3.45 -43.79
CA THR A 907 28.00 -4.33 -43.98
C THR A 907 29.15 -4.02 -43.02
N GLY A 908 29.64 -5.05 -42.32
CA GLY A 908 30.68 -4.92 -41.30
C GLY A 908 30.24 -4.26 -39.99
N ARG A 909 28.93 -4.04 -39.79
CA ARG A 909 28.33 -3.42 -38.59
C ARG A 909 27.40 -4.38 -37.86
N THR A 910 27.76 -5.66 -37.81
CA THR A 910 26.99 -6.70 -37.12
C THR A 910 26.95 -6.44 -35.61
N GLY A 911 25.75 -6.45 -35.02
CA GLY A 911 25.58 -6.22 -33.58
C GLY A 911 24.28 -5.51 -33.21
N SER A 912 24.16 -5.18 -31.93
CA SER A 912 23.06 -4.38 -31.38
C SER A 912 23.53 -2.94 -31.24
N HIS A 913 22.93 -2.05 -32.04
CA HIS A 913 23.23 -0.64 -32.11
C HIS A 913 22.02 0.23 -31.72
N ARG A 914 22.25 1.54 -31.57
CA ARG A 914 21.21 2.56 -31.37
C ARG A 914 21.51 3.81 -32.17
N LEU A 915 20.68 4.11 -33.16
CA LEU A 915 20.74 5.39 -33.86
C LEU A 915 20.14 6.49 -32.98
N ARG A 916 20.88 7.58 -32.79
CA ARG A 916 20.49 8.75 -31.98
C ARG A 916 20.47 9.99 -32.84
N LEU A 917 19.35 10.68 -32.87
CA LEU A 917 19.17 11.97 -33.52
C LEU A 917 19.12 13.06 -32.44
N VAL A 918 19.88 14.13 -32.64
CA VAL A 918 19.96 15.30 -31.77
C VAL A 918 19.83 16.55 -32.63
N ALA A 919 18.90 17.44 -32.34
CA ALA A 919 18.69 18.67 -33.10
C ALA A 919 18.65 19.90 -32.18
N ARG A 920 19.52 20.89 -32.44
CA ARG A 920 19.75 22.06 -31.58
C ARG A 920 19.31 23.35 -32.28
N SER A 921 18.47 24.16 -31.64
CA SER A 921 17.98 25.45 -32.15
C SER A 921 17.99 26.49 -31.02
N GLY A 922 19.06 27.29 -30.94
CA GLY A 922 19.26 28.24 -29.84
C GLY A 922 19.41 27.50 -28.50
N ALA A 923 18.48 27.75 -27.56
CA ALA A 923 18.43 27.05 -26.27
C ALA A 923 17.65 25.72 -26.32
N GLU A 924 16.93 25.44 -27.40
CA GLU A 924 16.14 24.21 -27.58
C GLU A 924 17.04 23.07 -28.06
N THR A 925 16.98 21.91 -27.40
CA THR A 925 17.60 20.67 -27.90
C THR A 925 16.56 19.55 -27.90
N LEU A 926 16.34 18.96 -29.07
CA LEU A 926 15.42 17.86 -29.31
C LEU A 926 16.22 16.56 -29.49
N HIS A 927 15.73 15.45 -28.93
CA HIS A 927 16.36 14.14 -29.01
C HIS A 927 15.37 13.07 -29.49
N CYS A 928 15.83 12.15 -30.33
CA CYS A 928 15.11 10.94 -30.71
C CYS A 928 16.09 9.76 -30.82
N SER A 929 15.66 8.52 -30.58
CA SER A 929 16.50 7.35 -30.86
C SER A 929 15.71 6.13 -31.33
N ARG A 930 16.39 5.23 -32.03
CA ARG A 930 15.85 3.96 -32.52
C ARG A 930 16.85 2.82 -32.29
N PRO A 931 16.42 1.64 -31.78
CA PRO A 931 17.26 0.46 -31.74
C PRO A 931 17.52 -0.06 -33.16
N LEU A 932 18.69 -0.65 -33.36
CA LEU A 932 19.11 -1.24 -34.64
C LEU A 932 19.90 -2.53 -34.39
N GLU A 933 19.25 -3.67 -34.57
CA GLU A 933 19.88 -4.99 -34.58
C GLU A 933 20.30 -5.34 -36.02
N ILE A 934 21.59 -5.49 -36.26
CA ILE A 934 22.16 -5.93 -37.55
C ILE A 934 22.68 -7.36 -37.37
N ARG A 935 22.07 -8.30 -38.10
CA ARG A 935 22.40 -9.73 -38.06
C ARG A 935 23.39 -10.10 -39.17
N PRO A 936 24.33 -11.02 -38.91
CA PRO A 936 25.17 -11.57 -39.97
C PRO A 936 24.32 -12.51 -40.83
N ALA A 937 24.31 -12.31 -42.14
CA ALA A 937 23.57 -13.16 -43.07
C ALA A 937 24.32 -13.32 -44.41
N GLN A 938 24.02 -14.39 -45.14
CA GLN A 938 24.47 -14.57 -46.53
C GLN A 938 23.51 -13.91 -47.54
N THR A 939 22.42 -13.32 -47.07
CA THR A 939 21.26 -12.89 -47.85
C THR A 939 20.69 -11.59 -47.29
N ARG A 940 19.90 -10.85 -48.08
CA ARG A 940 19.23 -9.62 -47.60
C ARG A 940 18.15 -9.92 -46.57
N SER A 941 17.43 -11.02 -46.74
CA SER A 941 16.36 -11.44 -45.82
C SER A 941 16.88 -11.92 -44.47
N THR A 942 16.10 -11.65 -43.41
CA THR A 942 16.31 -12.22 -42.07
C THR A 942 15.99 -13.73 -41.99
N GLY A 943 15.43 -14.32 -43.05
CA GLY A 943 15.00 -15.72 -43.10
C GLY A 943 13.75 -16.02 -42.28
N ARG A 944 12.99 -14.97 -41.93
CA ARG A 944 11.79 -15.01 -41.09
C ARG A 944 10.71 -14.12 -41.70
N ILE A 945 9.47 -14.34 -41.27
CA ILE A 945 8.39 -13.38 -41.44
C ILE A 945 8.58 -12.28 -40.39
N ASP A 946 8.87 -11.06 -40.84
CA ASP A 946 9.12 -9.85 -40.04
C ASP A 946 7.82 -9.10 -39.67
N GLY A 947 6.69 -9.42 -40.30
CA GLY A 947 5.44 -8.70 -40.12
C GLY A 947 4.27 -9.30 -40.89
N ALA A 948 3.09 -8.70 -40.79
CA ALA A 948 1.90 -9.18 -41.47
C ALA A 948 0.85 -8.10 -41.70
N TRP A 949 -0.09 -8.37 -42.62
CA TRP A 949 -1.33 -7.62 -42.70
C TRP A 949 -2.24 -7.92 -41.52
N ALA A 950 -2.92 -6.90 -41.03
CA ALA A 950 -3.97 -6.96 -40.02
C ALA A 950 -5.29 -6.51 -40.68
N GLY A 951 -5.89 -7.40 -41.47
CA GLY A 951 -7.21 -7.17 -42.06
C GLY A 951 -8.29 -7.16 -40.98
N LEU A 952 -8.92 -6.00 -40.79
CA LEU A 952 -9.95 -5.82 -39.75
C LEU A 952 -11.24 -6.60 -40.05
N TYR A 953 -11.54 -6.79 -41.34
CA TYR A 953 -12.63 -7.62 -41.84
C TYR A 953 -12.35 -7.96 -43.30
N HIS A 954 -12.39 -9.23 -43.71
CA HIS A 954 -12.04 -9.62 -45.08
C HIS A 954 -13.11 -9.18 -46.08
N TRP A 955 -12.69 -8.66 -47.25
CA TRP A 955 -13.58 -8.06 -48.24
C TRP A 955 -14.54 -9.06 -48.88
N SER A 956 -14.04 -10.26 -49.20
CA SER A 956 -14.82 -11.38 -49.71
C SER A 956 -15.32 -12.25 -48.55
N GLU A 957 -16.64 -12.39 -48.43
CA GLU A 957 -17.30 -13.28 -47.47
C GLU A 957 -17.10 -14.77 -47.81
N GLN A 958 -16.78 -15.09 -49.06
CA GLN A 958 -16.46 -16.46 -49.47
C GLN A 958 -15.05 -16.85 -49.04
N GLU A 959 -14.08 -15.98 -49.30
CA GLU A 959 -12.67 -16.18 -48.92
C GLU A 959 -12.47 -16.10 -47.41
N GLY A 960 -13.08 -15.08 -46.77
CA GLY A 960 -13.01 -14.86 -45.32
C GLY A 960 -13.98 -15.72 -44.50
N ARG A 961 -14.70 -16.66 -45.10
CA ARG A 961 -15.79 -17.43 -44.48
C ARG A 961 -15.43 -18.11 -43.15
N LEU A 962 -14.18 -18.52 -42.98
CA LEU A 962 -13.70 -19.20 -41.77
C LEU A 962 -13.42 -18.25 -40.58
N TRP A 963 -13.41 -16.93 -40.79
CA TRP A 963 -13.03 -15.96 -39.75
C TRP A 963 -13.84 -14.66 -39.70
N ASN A 964 -14.48 -14.21 -40.79
CA ASN A 964 -15.18 -12.92 -40.83
C ASN A 964 -16.20 -12.74 -39.71
N ALA A 965 -16.98 -13.77 -39.40
CA ALA A 965 -17.95 -13.75 -38.31
C ALA A 965 -17.33 -13.54 -36.92
N GLU A 966 -16.06 -13.92 -36.72
CA GLU A 966 -15.31 -13.70 -35.48
C GLU A 966 -14.55 -12.36 -35.49
N LEU A 967 -13.95 -11.96 -36.63
CA LEU A 967 -13.34 -10.63 -36.80
C LEU A 967 -14.35 -9.52 -36.54
N LYS A 968 -15.60 -9.69 -37.01
CA LYS A 968 -16.72 -8.78 -36.73
C LYS A 968 -16.94 -8.53 -35.23
N GLN A 969 -16.63 -9.53 -34.40
CA GLN A 969 -16.83 -9.50 -32.94
C GLN A 969 -15.57 -9.13 -32.16
N MET A 970 -14.43 -8.88 -32.82
CA MET A 970 -13.21 -8.44 -32.15
C MET A 970 -13.34 -6.99 -31.69
N SER A 971 -13.29 -6.81 -30.37
CA SER A 971 -13.24 -5.52 -29.69
C SER A 971 -11.85 -4.89 -29.73
N ASP A 972 -11.75 -3.62 -29.35
CA ASP A 972 -10.47 -2.89 -29.23
C ASP A 972 -9.46 -3.61 -28.31
N ALA A 973 -9.91 -4.40 -27.33
CA ALA A 973 -9.03 -5.21 -26.48
C ALA A 973 -8.45 -6.43 -27.22
N GLN A 974 -9.24 -7.08 -28.09
CA GLN A 974 -8.80 -8.22 -28.89
C GLN A 974 -7.86 -7.82 -30.04
N TRP A 975 -7.99 -6.60 -30.57
CA TRP A 975 -6.99 -6.05 -31.48
C TRP A 975 -5.63 -5.85 -30.79
N ARG A 976 -5.61 -5.49 -29.51
CA ARG A 976 -4.38 -5.45 -28.70
C ARG A 976 -3.79 -6.83 -28.40
N GLU A 977 -4.64 -7.85 -28.20
CA GLU A 977 -4.20 -9.24 -28.13
C GLU A 977 -3.50 -9.67 -29.44
N LEU A 978 -4.03 -9.31 -30.60
CA LEU A 978 -3.41 -9.62 -31.89
C LEU A 978 -2.02 -8.98 -32.06
N VAL A 979 -1.86 -7.70 -31.68
CA VAL A 979 -0.56 -7.00 -31.71
C VAL A 979 0.49 -7.71 -30.84
N ARG A 980 0.09 -8.12 -29.62
CA ARG A 980 0.94 -8.90 -28.71
C ARG A 980 1.31 -10.28 -29.27
N ALA A 981 0.36 -10.99 -29.88
CA ALA A 981 0.60 -12.27 -30.53
C ALA A 981 1.60 -12.15 -31.70
N MET A 982 1.48 -11.13 -32.55
CA MET A 982 2.48 -10.84 -33.60
C MET A 982 3.87 -10.64 -33.01
N ARG A 983 3.99 -9.84 -31.94
CA ARG A 983 5.26 -9.56 -31.25
C ARG A 983 5.93 -10.82 -30.69
N GLU A 984 5.15 -11.76 -30.17
CA GLU A 984 5.65 -13.04 -29.62
C GLU A 984 6.32 -13.94 -30.68
N VAL A 985 5.80 -13.98 -31.91
CA VAL A 985 6.47 -14.64 -33.06
C VAL A 985 7.47 -13.74 -33.79
N GLY A 986 7.80 -12.58 -33.23
CA GLY A 986 8.81 -11.67 -33.75
C GLY A 986 8.37 -10.84 -34.96
N MET A 987 7.07 -10.83 -35.29
CA MET A 987 6.48 -9.96 -36.29
C MET A 987 6.33 -8.55 -35.71
N ASN A 988 7.14 -7.60 -36.18
CA ASN A 988 7.17 -6.23 -35.67
C ASN A 988 6.75 -5.16 -36.68
N VAL A 989 6.40 -5.56 -37.90
CA VAL A 989 5.68 -4.70 -38.87
C VAL A 989 4.23 -5.16 -38.96
N ILE A 990 3.31 -4.20 -38.89
CA ILE A 990 1.86 -4.39 -39.01
C ILE A 990 1.38 -3.54 -40.18
N VAL A 991 0.66 -4.15 -41.12
CA VAL A 991 0.04 -3.41 -42.24
C VAL A 991 -1.47 -3.46 -42.04
N LEU A 992 -2.07 -2.33 -41.68
CA LEU A 992 -3.53 -2.25 -41.64
C LEU A 992 -4.04 -2.33 -43.08
N GLY A 993 -5.01 -3.22 -43.33
CA GLY A 993 -5.42 -3.54 -44.70
C GLY A 993 -6.16 -2.41 -45.40
N GLU A 994 -7.13 -1.79 -44.73
CA GLU A 994 -8.12 -0.88 -45.36
C GLU A 994 -8.57 0.19 -44.37
N ALA A 995 -8.72 1.44 -44.80
CA ALA A 995 -9.26 2.53 -43.97
C ALA A 995 -10.80 2.60 -44.04
N PHE A 996 -11.33 2.26 -45.21
CA PHE A 996 -12.77 2.27 -45.52
C PHE A 996 -13.19 0.94 -46.17
N ARG A 997 -14.50 0.77 -46.39
CA ARG A 997 -15.14 -0.30 -47.16
C ARG A 997 -16.07 0.33 -48.21
N ASN A 998 -15.68 0.27 -49.48
CA ASN A 998 -16.46 0.73 -50.64
C ASN A 998 -16.32 -0.29 -51.78
N GLN A 999 -17.34 -1.12 -52.01
CA GLN A 999 -17.25 -2.23 -52.97
C GLN A 999 -17.68 -1.82 -54.38
N VAL A 1000 -16.90 -0.93 -55.00
CA VAL A 1000 -17.03 -0.53 -56.42
C VAL A 1000 -15.66 -0.58 -57.08
N TYR A 1001 -15.64 -0.79 -58.40
CA TYR A 1001 -14.42 -0.90 -59.20
C TYR A 1001 -14.19 0.36 -60.05
N VAL A 1002 -12.93 0.64 -60.40
CA VAL A 1002 -12.59 1.72 -61.33
C VAL A 1002 -13.43 1.67 -62.61
N GLY A 1003 -13.94 2.82 -63.03
CA GLY A 1003 -14.80 2.95 -64.21
C GLY A 1003 -16.24 2.41 -64.04
N GLN A 1004 -16.59 1.87 -62.87
CA GLN A 1004 -17.94 1.36 -62.55
C GLN A 1004 -18.66 2.18 -61.48
N HIS A 1005 -18.20 3.42 -61.21
CA HIS A 1005 -18.77 4.32 -60.23
C HIS A 1005 -18.94 5.76 -60.77
N ALA A 1006 -19.68 6.58 -60.01
CA ALA A 1006 -19.86 8.01 -60.27
C ALA A 1006 -19.65 8.87 -59.00
N ILE A 1007 -18.68 8.49 -58.16
CA ILE A 1007 -18.40 9.09 -56.83
C ILE A 1007 -18.21 10.61 -56.90
N GLU A 1008 -17.60 11.11 -57.99
CA GLU A 1008 -17.35 12.53 -58.25
C GLU A 1008 -18.65 13.36 -58.37
N LYS A 1009 -19.75 12.70 -58.73
CA LYS A 1009 -21.09 13.30 -58.90
C LYS A 1009 -22.02 12.94 -57.75
N ASP A 1010 -22.05 11.67 -57.36
CA ASP A 1010 -23.05 11.11 -56.45
C ASP A 1010 -22.56 11.07 -54.98
N GLY A 1011 -21.30 11.41 -54.72
CA GLY A 1011 -20.66 11.39 -53.41
C GLY A 1011 -19.99 10.06 -53.06
N TYR A 1012 -19.16 10.07 -52.02
CA TYR A 1012 -18.49 8.87 -51.49
C TYR A 1012 -19.31 8.27 -50.35
N HIS A 1013 -19.73 7.00 -50.52
CA HIS A 1013 -20.61 6.27 -49.59
C HIS A 1013 -19.90 5.08 -48.91
N GLY A 1014 -18.55 5.08 -48.93
CA GLY A 1014 -17.74 4.08 -48.26
C GLY A 1014 -17.74 4.21 -46.74
N LYS A 1015 -17.64 3.09 -46.02
CA LYS A 1015 -17.76 3.02 -44.57
C LYS A 1015 -16.41 2.89 -43.87
N ALA A 1016 -16.14 3.69 -42.85
CA ALA A 1016 -14.86 3.74 -42.15
C ALA A 1016 -14.68 2.58 -41.14
N PHE A 1017 -13.46 2.04 -41.07
CA PHE A 1017 -13.07 1.12 -40.00
C PHE A 1017 -12.71 1.84 -38.69
N TYR A 1018 -12.37 3.12 -38.76
CA TYR A 1018 -12.03 4.02 -37.65
C TYR A 1018 -13.05 5.18 -37.54
N PRO A 1019 -13.08 5.99 -36.48
CA PRO A 1019 -14.02 7.11 -36.34
C PRO A 1019 -13.62 8.33 -37.21
N SER A 1020 -13.73 8.18 -38.54
CA SER A 1020 -13.51 9.25 -39.51
C SER A 1020 -14.46 10.43 -39.29
N ARG A 1021 -13.95 11.65 -39.51
CA ARG A 1021 -14.70 12.92 -39.54
C ARG A 1021 -15.10 13.29 -40.97
N LEU A 1022 -14.34 12.83 -41.97
CA LEU A 1022 -14.61 13.04 -43.38
C LEU A 1022 -15.82 12.21 -43.87
N PHE A 1023 -15.88 10.93 -43.50
CA PHE A 1023 -17.00 10.05 -43.85
C PHE A 1023 -17.39 9.19 -42.62
N PRO A 1024 -18.40 9.61 -41.83
CA PRO A 1024 -18.62 9.09 -40.47
C PRO A 1024 -19.31 7.71 -40.39
N ASP A 1025 -19.86 7.21 -41.50
CA ASP A 1025 -20.53 5.90 -41.53
C ASP A 1025 -19.52 4.78 -41.23
N ARG A 1026 -19.86 3.86 -40.33
CA ARG A 1026 -18.96 2.81 -39.85
C ARG A 1026 -19.24 1.45 -40.48
N VAL A 1027 -18.17 0.67 -40.68
CA VAL A 1027 -18.30 -0.77 -40.92
C VAL A 1027 -18.90 -1.42 -39.67
N ASP A 1028 -19.81 -2.36 -39.84
CA ASP A 1028 -20.49 -3.06 -38.74
C ASP A 1028 -19.53 -4.07 -38.07
N ILE A 1029 -18.71 -3.57 -37.14
CA ILE A 1029 -17.76 -4.34 -36.32
C ILE A 1029 -17.83 -3.90 -34.85
N ALA A 1030 -17.41 -4.76 -33.93
CA ALA A 1030 -17.48 -4.52 -32.49
C ALA A 1030 -16.38 -3.58 -31.93
N ALA A 1031 -15.34 -3.26 -32.71
CA ALA A 1031 -14.29 -2.32 -32.32
C ALA A 1031 -14.73 -0.86 -32.48
N ASN A 1032 -14.50 -0.02 -31.46
CA ASN A 1032 -14.84 1.40 -31.53
C ASN A 1032 -13.82 2.16 -32.37
N ASP A 1033 -12.53 1.91 -32.13
CA ASP A 1033 -11.39 2.43 -32.87
C ASP A 1033 -10.26 1.38 -32.90
N PRO A 1034 -10.29 0.44 -33.85
CA PRO A 1034 -9.25 -0.56 -33.99
C PRO A 1034 -7.89 0.04 -34.41
N PHE A 1035 -7.85 1.26 -34.97
CA PHE A 1035 -6.60 1.92 -35.36
C PHE A 1035 -5.87 2.45 -34.12
N GLU A 1036 -6.56 3.20 -33.27
CA GLU A 1036 -6.05 3.59 -31.94
C GLU A 1036 -5.67 2.34 -31.13
N ALA A 1037 -6.45 1.27 -31.19
CA ALA A 1037 -6.17 0.03 -30.49
C ALA A 1037 -4.83 -0.61 -30.92
N ILE A 1038 -4.59 -0.69 -32.22
CA ILE A 1038 -3.38 -1.29 -32.78
C ILE A 1038 -2.16 -0.39 -32.57
N LEU A 1039 -2.29 0.92 -32.79
CA LEU A 1039 -1.21 1.90 -32.62
C LEU A 1039 -0.78 2.07 -31.16
N SER A 1040 -1.73 2.20 -30.22
CA SER A 1040 -1.40 2.36 -28.79
C SER A 1040 -0.68 1.14 -28.20
N GLU A 1041 -0.99 -0.07 -28.68
CA GLU A 1041 -0.27 -1.29 -28.28
C GLU A 1041 1.06 -1.43 -29.03
N ALA A 1042 1.13 -1.08 -30.32
CA ALA A 1042 2.36 -1.09 -31.09
C ALA A 1042 3.39 -0.09 -30.53
N ASP A 1043 2.96 1.07 -30.02
CA ASP A 1043 3.79 2.03 -29.29
C ASP A 1043 4.44 1.38 -28.06
N ALA A 1044 3.67 0.61 -27.28
CA ALA A 1044 4.15 -0.04 -26.06
C ALA A 1044 5.23 -1.11 -26.32
N HIS A 1045 5.21 -1.76 -27.50
CA HIS A 1045 6.18 -2.79 -27.89
C HIS A 1045 7.23 -2.33 -28.90
N GLY A 1046 7.18 -1.08 -29.36
CA GLY A 1046 8.09 -0.54 -30.39
C GLY A 1046 7.87 -1.14 -31.79
N GLN A 1047 6.68 -1.67 -32.08
CA GLN A 1047 6.30 -2.17 -33.39
C GLN A 1047 5.99 -1.02 -34.36
N GLN A 1048 5.92 -1.34 -35.65
CA GLN A 1048 5.85 -0.39 -36.76
C GLN A 1048 4.55 -0.63 -37.54
N VAL A 1049 3.68 0.38 -37.62
CA VAL A 1049 2.35 0.28 -38.25
C VAL A 1049 2.32 1.09 -39.54
N PHE A 1050 2.02 0.43 -40.66
CA PHE A 1050 1.58 1.11 -41.87
C PHE A 1050 0.09 1.43 -41.75
N MET A 1051 -0.24 2.70 -41.88
CA MET A 1051 -1.63 3.14 -41.96
C MET A 1051 -2.16 2.96 -43.37
N PRO A 1052 -3.40 2.47 -43.54
CA PRO A 1052 -3.98 2.29 -44.85
C PRO A 1052 -4.44 3.64 -45.38
N VAL A 1053 -4.08 3.97 -46.61
CA VAL A 1053 -4.66 5.10 -47.35
C VAL A 1053 -5.29 4.51 -48.59
N GLY A 1054 -6.62 4.42 -48.54
CA GLY A 1054 -7.46 3.67 -49.45
C GLY A 1054 -8.70 3.18 -48.69
N LEU A 1055 -9.87 3.04 -49.29
CA LEU A 1055 -10.07 2.64 -50.68
C LEU A 1055 -11.15 3.48 -51.36
N TYR A 1056 -10.78 4.17 -52.43
CA TYR A 1056 -11.70 5.01 -53.19
C TYR A 1056 -12.63 4.13 -54.03
N ALA A 1057 -12.02 3.29 -54.85
CA ALA A 1057 -12.61 2.18 -55.59
C ALA A 1057 -11.50 1.18 -55.92
N TRP A 1058 -11.84 -0.09 -56.11
CA TRP A 1058 -10.86 -1.13 -56.43
C TRP A 1058 -10.10 -0.81 -57.73
N PHE A 1059 -8.76 -0.87 -57.65
CA PHE A 1059 -7.81 -0.62 -58.74
C PHE A 1059 -7.82 0.83 -59.30
N ASP A 1060 -8.32 1.81 -58.53
CA ASP A 1060 -8.49 3.20 -58.98
C ASP A 1060 -7.35 4.15 -58.53
N PHE A 1061 -6.62 4.69 -59.52
CA PHE A 1061 -5.55 5.66 -59.33
C PHE A 1061 -5.85 7.03 -59.97
N THR A 1062 -7.11 7.27 -60.33
CA THR A 1062 -7.55 8.50 -61.02
C THR A 1062 -7.29 9.76 -60.20
N ALA A 1063 -7.40 10.94 -60.83
CA ALA A 1063 -7.33 12.22 -60.12
C ALA A 1063 -8.38 12.34 -58.99
N GLY A 1064 -9.55 11.70 -59.14
CA GLY A 1064 -10.57 11.62 -58.09
C GLY A 1064 -10.10 10.79 -56.90
N SER A 1065 -9.54 9.61 -57.17
CA SER A 1065 -8.90 8.74 -56.17
C SER A 1065 -7.75 9.45 -55.45
N LEU A 1066 -6.82 10.08 -56.18
CA LEU A 1066 -5.69 10.82 -55.61
C LEU A 1066 -6.15 11.92 -54.64
N ALA A 1067 -7.14 12.72 -55.04
CA ALA A 1067 -7.69 13.79 -54.21
C ALA A 1067 -8.38 13.25 -52.95
N TRP A 1068 -9.03 12.08 -53.02
CA TRP A 1068 -9.58 11.38 -51.88
C TRP A 1068 -8.46 10.87 -50.95
N HIS A 1069 -7.42 10.22 -51.48
CA HIS A 1069 -6.27 9.69 -50.74
C HIS A 1069 -5.53 10.77 -49.95
N CYS A 1070 -5.32 11.94 -50.53
CA CYS A 1070 -4.69 13.07 -49.85
C CYS A 1070 -5.50 13.48 -48.61
N ARG A 1071 -6.83 13.60 -48.72
CA ARG A 1071 -7.70 13.96 -47.58
C ARG A 1071 -7.69 12.90 -46.48
N ILE A 1072 -7.67 11.61 -46.84
CA ILE A 1072 -7.57 10.53 -45.85
C ILE A 1072 -6.19 10.53 -45.17
N ALA A 1073 -5.11 10.79 -45.90
CA ALA A 1073 -3.79 10.94 -45.30
C ALA A 1073 -3.71 12.15 -44.34
N ASP A 1074 -4.26 13.31 -44.72
CA ASP A 1074 -4.41 14.47 -43.84
C ASP A 1074 -5.17 14.10 -42.54
N GLU A 1075 -6.30 13.40 -42.64
CA GLU A 1075 -7.11 12.99 -41.48
C GLU A 1075 -6.38 11.97 -40.59
N LEU A 1076 -5.82 10.91 -41.18
CA LEU A 1076 -5.10 9.88 -40.43
C LEU A 1076 -3.85 10.45 -39.76
N TRP A 1077 -3.15 11.42 -40.37
CA TRP A 1077 -2.06 12.14 -39.73
C TRP A 1077 -2.55 13.02 -38.58
N ALA A 1078 -3.68 13.70 -38.74
CA ALA A 1078 -4.27 14.58 -37.73
C ALA A 1078 -4.84 13.83 -36.51
N LEU A 1079 -5.34 12.60 -36.70
CA LEU A 1079 -5.80 11.72 -35.62
C LEU A 1079 -4.63 10.95 -34.99
N TYR A 1080 -3.82 10.27 -35.80
CA TYR A 1080 -2.92 9.21 -35.35
C TYR A 1080 -1.43 9.52 -35.52
N GLY A 1081 -1.04 10.61 -36.19
CA GLY A 1081 0.37 10.96 -36.43
C GLY A 1081 1.21 11.26 -35.18
N HIS A 1082 0.58 11.23 -34.00
CA HIS A 1082 1.23 11.34 -32.69
C HIS A 1082 1.83 10.03 -32.17
N HIS A 1083 1.38 8.87 -32.68
CA HIS A 1083 1.92 7.57 -32.29
C HIS A 1083 3.33 7.37 -32.86
N PRO A 1084 4.37 7.12 -32.04
CA PRO A 1084 5.70 6.78 -32.54
C PRO A 1084 5.76 5.50 -33.38
N SER A 1085 4.79 4.60 -33.23
CA SER A 1085 4.60 3.39 -34.06
C SER A 1085 3.99 3.67 -35.44
N PHE A 1086 3.43 4.86 -35.70
CA PHE A 1086 3.01 5.27 -37.04
C PHE A 1086 4.26 5.30 -37.93
N TYR A 1087 4.44 4.26 -38.73
CA TYR A 1087 5.68 4.00 -39.45
C TYR A 1087 5.63 4.52 -40.88
N GLY A 1088 4.52 4.32 -41.59
CA GLY A 1088 4.40 4.67 -43.00
C GLY A 1088 2.97 4.61 -43.54
N TRP A 1089 2.84 4.82 -44.84
CA TRP A 1089 1.59 4.84 -45.58
C TRP A 1089 1.51 3.63 -46.51
N TYR A 1090 0.43 2.85 -46.43
CA TYR A 1090 0.15 1.74 -47.34
C TYR A 1090 -0.99 2.15 -48.27
N VAL A 1091 -0.72 2.25 -49.57
CA VAL A 1091 -1.78 2.46 -50.58
C VAL A 1091 -2.47 1.12 -50.80
N THR A 1092 -3.76 1.04 -50.50
CA THR A 1092 -4.47 -0.24 -50.34
C THR A 1092 -4.92 -0.85 -51.66
N GLU A 1093 -5.07 -0.01 -52.68
CA GLU A 1093 -5.44 -0.35 -54.03
C GLU A 1093 -4.36 -1.27 -54.62
N GLU A 1094 -4.66 -2.56 -54.69
CA GLU A 1094 -3.82 -3.55 -55.35
C GLU A 1094 -3.57 -3.17 -56.82
N ILE A 1095 -2.50 -3.69 -57.40
CA ILE A 1095 -2.24 -3.59 -58.84
C ILE A 1095 -1.54 -4.85 -59.36
N ALA A 1096 -1.86 -5.25 -60.59
CA ALA A 1096 -1.14 -6.34 -61.25
C ALA A 1096 0.29 -5.90 -61.65
N GLY A 1097 1.22 -6.85 -61.81
CA GLY A 1097 2.62 -6.55 -62.13
C GLY A 1097 2.84 -5.94 -63.53
N ASN A 1098 1.83 -5.95 -64.41
CA ASN A 1098 1.84 -5.17 -65.64
C ASN A 1098 1.59 -3.65 -65.42
N LEU A 1099 1.36 -3.23 -64.16
CA LEU A 1099 1.07 -1.85 -63.72
C LEU A 1099 -0.18 -1.22 -64.36
N GLY A 1100 -1.10 -2.05 -64.86
CA GLY A 1100 -2.33 -1.63 -65.52
C GLY A 1100 -2.44 -2.17 -66.95
N GLU A 1101 -3.65 -2.13 -67.48
CA GLU A 1101 -4.01 -2.77 -68.76
C GLU A 1101 -3.44 -2.05 -69.99
N ASN A 1102 -3.22 -0.74 -69.90
CA ASN A 1102 -2.77 0.11 -71.00
C ASN A 1102 -1.88 1.28 -70.53
N GLU A 1103 -1.24 1.97 -71.47
CA GLU A 1103 -0.31 3.08 -71.23
C GLU A 1103 -0.94 4.23 -70.41
N ALA A 1104 -2.22 4.52 -70.60
CA ALA A 1104 -2.91 5.59 -69.86
C ALA A 1104 -3.07 5.23 -68.37
N ARG A 1105 -3.47 3.98 -68.07
CA ARG A 1105 -3.54 3.47 -66.69
C ARG A 1105 -2.16 3.43 -66.01
N ARG A 1106 -1.11 3.06 -66.75
CA ARG A 1106 0.27 3.05 -66.24
C ARG A 1106 0.79 4.46 -65.95
N ALA A 1107 0.50 5.42 -66.82
CA ALA A 1107 0.85 6.83 -66.61
C ALA A 1107 0.10 7.45 -65.43
N GLU A 1108 -1.20 7.11 -65.28
CA GLU A 1108 -2.03 7.54 -64.16
C GLU A 1108 -1.48 7.03 -62.81
N LEU A 1109 -1.10 5.74 -62.72
CA LEU A 1109 -0.45 5.16 -61.55
C LEU A 1109 0.83 5.92 -61.16
N VAL A 1110 1.70 6.25 -62.13
CA VAL A 1110 2.94 7.00 -61.86
C VAL A 1110 2.64 8.40 -61.34
N GLU A 1111 1.67 9.11 -61.93
CA GLU A 1111 1.29 10.45 -61.49
C GLU A 1111 0.64 10.44 -60.10
N PHE A 1112 -0.19 9.43 -59.80
CA PHE A 1112 -0.76 9.21 -58.47
C PHE A 1112 0.35 9.13 -57.42
N PHE A 1113 1.34 8.24 -57.59
CA PHE A 1113 2.41 8.08 -56.60
C PHE A 1113 3.34 9.31 -56.54
N ARG A 1114 3.59 9.98 -57.67
CA ARG A 1114 4.34 11.25 -57.71
C ARG A 1114 3.69 12.30 -56.81
N ALA A 1115 2.40 12.57 -57.03
CA ALA A 1115 1.65 13.61 -56.33
C ALA A 1115 1.33 13.22 -54.87
N PHE A 1116 0.99 11.96 -54.62
CA PHE A 1116 0.68 11.46 -53.27
C PHE A 1116 1.91 11.51 -52.35
N ARG A 1117 3.08 11.06 -52.83
CA ARG A 1117 4.34 11.15 -52.08
C ARG A 1117 4.77 12.59 -51.83
N GLU A 1118 4.56 13.49 -52.79
CA GLU A 1118 4.78 14.92 -52.60
C GLU A 1118 3.87 15.50 -51.49
N HIS A 1119 2.60 15.10 -51.47
CA HIS A 1119 1.64 15.50 -50.45
C HIS A 1119 2.05 15.01 -49.05
N VAL A 1120 2.19 13.69 -48.84
CA VAL A 1120 2.43 13.14 -47.48
C VAL A 1120 3.79 13.50 -46.91
N ARG A 1121 4.80 13.80 -47.76
CA ARG A 1121 6.10 14.29 -47.29
C ARG A 1121 6.05 15.69 -46.68
N ARG A 1122 5.01 16.50 -46.93
CA ARG A 1122 4.80 17.78 -46.22
C ARG A 1122 4.30 17.58 -44.79
N LEU A 1123 3.60 16.47 -44.54
CA LEU A 1123 3.07 16.06 -43.23
C LEU A 1123 4.14 15.34 -42.40
N ALA A 1124 4.78 14.34 -43.02
CA ALA A 1124 5.65 13.38 -42.38
C ALA A 1124 6.82 12.97 -43.30
N PRO A 1125 7.83 13.83 -43.50
CA PRO A 1125 8.88 13.61 -44.50
C PRO A 1125 9.79 12.41 -44.21
N ASP A 1126 9.77 11.88 -42.98
CA ASP A 1126 10.51 10.70 -42.57
C ASP A 1126 9.80 9.36 -42.85
N LYS A 1127 8.52 9.38 -43.23
CA LYS A 1127 7.67 8.18 -43.35
C LYS A 1127 7.64 7.68 -44.81
N PRO A 1128 7.81 6.37 -45.07
CA PRO A 1128 7.75 5.80 -46.42
C PRO A 1128 6.31 5.63 -46.91
N VAL A 1129 6.17 5.56 -48.24
CA VAL A 1129 4.96 5.07 -48.92
C VAL A 1129 5.24 3.67 -49.48
N MET A 1130 4.32 2.74 -49.24
CA MET A 1130 4.35 1.34 -49.69
C MET A 1130 3.16 1.02 -50.60
N LEU A 1131 3.41 0.18 -51.61
CA LEU A 1131 2.42 -0.40 -52.52
C LEU A 1131 2.62 -1.92 -52.59
N ALA A 1132 1.54 -2.68 -52.51
CA ALA A 1132 1.54 -4.11 -52.81
C ALA A 1132 1.08 -4.36 -54.26
N SER A 1133 1.80 -5.20 -54.98
CA SER A 1133 1.50 -5.53 -56.38
C SER A 1133 1.66 -7.02 -56.65
N ASN A 1134 0.85 -7.61 -57.52
CA ASN A 1134 1.12 -8.98 -57.95
C ASN A 1134 2.47 -9.03 -58.74
N CYS A 1135 3.28 -10.07 -58.55
CA CYS A 1135 4.52 -10.32 -59.29
C CYS A 1135 4.32 -10.92 -60.71
N HIS A 1136 3.07 -11.16 -61.13
CA HIS A 1136 2.74 -11.70 -62.47
C HIS A 1136 2.86 -10.62 -63.55
N SER A 1137 3.34 -11.00 -64.74
CA SER A 1137 3.43 -10.18 -65.95
C SER A 1137 4.27 -8.89 -65.84
N VAL A 1138 5.21 -8.84 -64.89
CA VAL A 1138 6.16 -7.73 -64.64
C VAL A 1138 6.84 -7.20 -65.91
N LYS A 1139 7.15 -8.09 -66.87
CA LYS A 1139 7.74 -7.72 -68.17
C LYS A 1139 6.94 -6.68 -68.95
N GLN A 1140 5.61 -6.66 -68.81
CA GLN A 1140 4.73 -5.72 -69.51
C GLN A 1140 4.80 -4.30 -68.93
N GLY A 1141 5.14 -4.16 -67.64
CA GLY A 1141 5.25 -2.87 -66.94
C GLY A 1141 6.64 -2.24 -66.97
N LEU A 1142 7.64 -2.86 -67.62
CA LEU A 1142 9.06 -2.51 -67.48
C LEU A 1142 9.42 -1.05 -67.82
N ALA A 1143 8.73 -0.42 -68.77
CA ALA A 1143 8.96 1.00 -69.09
C ALA A 1143 8.51 1.95 -67.97
N TYR A 1144 7.60 1.50 -67.09
CA TYR A 1144 6.97 2.31 -66.05
C TYR A 1144 7.50 2.04 -64.64
N TYR A 1145 8.02 0.83 -64.35
CA TYR A 1145 8.64 0.53 -63.05
C TYR A 1145 9.71 1.56 -62.62
N PRO A 1146 10.70 1.94 -63.46
CA PRO A 1146 11.68 2.97 -63.10
C PRO A 1146 11.09 4.37 -62.88
N GLN A 1147 9.90 4.65 -63.41
CA GLN A 1147 9.20 5.92 -63.21
C GLN A 1147 8.44 5.90 -61.87
N LEU A 1148 7.69 4.81 -61.61
CA LEU A 1148 6.97 4.56 -60.36
C LEU A 1148 7.92 4.53 -59.15
N LEU A 1149 9.03 3.79 -59.24
CA LEU A 1149 9.96 3.58 -58.11
C LEU A 1149 10.75 4.84 -57.71
N ARG A 1150 10.77 5.92 -58.52
CA ARG A 1150 11.26 7.24 -58.08
C ARG A 1150 10.31 7.92 -57.07
N HIS A 1151 9.05 7.49 -57.07
CA HIS A 1151 7.93 8.07 -56.34
C HIS A 1151 7.28 7.08 -55.35
N LEU A 1152 7.80 5.87 -55.25
CA LEU A 1152 7.40 4.83 -54.29
C LEU A 1152 8.63 4.47 -53.44
N ASP A 1153 8.49 4.48 -52.11
CA ASP A 1153 9.64 4.18 -51.23
C ASP A 1153 9.82 2.67 -51.00
N ILE A 1154 8.73 1.89 -50.97
CA ILE A 1154 8.74 0.43 -50.77
C ILE A 1154 7.79 -0.25 -51.78
N LEU A 1155 8.29 -1.20 -52.56
CA LEU A 1155 7.48 -2.13 -53.35
C LEU A 1155 7.40 -3.47 -52.60
N CYS A 1156 6.18 -3.97 -52.36
CA CYS A 1156 5.93 -5.18 -51.56
C CYS A 1156 5.11 -6.22 -52.35
N PRO A 1157 5.68 -6.90 -53.37
CA PRO A 1157 4.91 -7.79 -54.23
C PRO A 1157 4.48 -9.11 -53.59
N PHE A 1158 3.37 -9.67 -54.11
CA PHE A 1158 2.81 -10.97 -53.74
C PHE A 1158 2.69 -11.94 -54.95
N GLY A 1159 2.39 -13.22 -54.69
CA GLY A 1159 2.01 -14.20 -55.73
C GLY A 1159 3.11 -15.12 -56.26
N PHE A 1160 4.35 -15.02 -55.74
CA PHE A 1160 5.54 -15.73 -56.26
C PHE A 1160 5.46 -17.27 -56.20
N HIS A 1161 4.66 -17.83 -55.29
CA HIS A 1161 4.43 -19.27 -55.21
C HIS A 1161 3.65 -19.80 -56.42
N ARG A 1162 2.78 -18.98 -57.01
CA ARG A 1162 1.73 -19.35 -57.96
C ARG A 1162 1.88 -18.64 -59.32
N MET A 1163 3.12 -18.57 -59.83
CA MET A 1163 3.41 -17.96 -61.14
C MET A 1163 2.62 -18.65 -62.27
N PRO A 1164 2.02 -17.89 -63.21
CA PRO A 1164 1.32 -18.45 -64.36
C PRO A 1164 2.25 -19.24 -65.28
N ALA A 1165 1.73 -20.30 -65.92
CA ALA A 1165 2.46 -21.03 -66.93
C ALA A 1165 2.78 -20.12 -68.14
N GLY A 1166 4.07 -20.01 -68.49
CA GLY A 1166 4.55 -19.15 -69.57
C GLY A 1166 5.01 -17.74 -69.14
N ASP A 1167 4.84 -17.39 -67.86
CA ASP A 1167 5.44 -16.17 -67.28
C ASP A 1167 6.89 -16.45 -66.79
N LEU A 1168 7.50 -15.46 -66.12
CA LEU A 1168 8.74 -15.66 -65.36
C LEU A 1168 8.56 -16.70 -64.23
N THR A 1169 9.66 -17.35 -63.83
CA THR A 1169 9.71 -18.00 -62.52
C THR A 1169 9.67 -16.96 -61.40
N GLY A 1170 9.27 -17.36 -60.19
CA GLY A 1170 9.18 -16.44 -59.05
C GLY A 1170 10.55 -15.86 -58.70
N GLU A 1171 11.59 -16.67 -58.82
CA GLU A 1171 12.99 -16.32 -58.60
C GLU A 1171 13.49 -15.29 -59.62
N GLU A 1172 13.17 -15.44 -60.90
CA GLU A 1172 13.50 -14.44 -61.93
C GLU A 1172 12.71 -13.13 -61.73
N ALA A 1173 11.43 -13.21 -61.37
CA ALA A 1173 10.61 -12.05 -61.08
C ALA A 1173 11.15 -11.27 -59.87
N ALA A 1174 11.53 -11.97 -58.79
CA ALA A 1174 12.13 -11.36 -57.60
C ALA A 1174 13.48 -10.70 -57.93
N ALA A 1175 14.35 -11.36 -58.70
CA ALA A 1175 15.63 -10.80 -59.12
C ALA A 1175 15.49 -9.59 -60.07
N LEU A 1176 14.46 -9.57 -60.92
CA LEU A 1176 14.14 -8.45 -61.80
C LEU A 1176 13.62 -7.24 -61.01
N LEU A 1177 12.63 -7.44 -60.14
CA LEU A 1177 12.10 -6.38 -59.28
C LEU A 1177 13.16 -5.84 -58.31
N GLN A 1178 14.07 -6.70 -57.83
CA GLN A 1178 15.17 -6.29 -56.96
C GLN A 1178 16.09 -5.30 -57.67
N ARG A 1179 16.52 -5.63 -58.89
CA ARG A 1179 17.37 -4.77 -59.70
C ARG A 1179 16.72 -3.40 -59.95
N LEU A 1180 15.43 -3.39 -60.31
CA LEU A 1180 14.67 -2.16 -60.55
C LEU A 1180 14.56 -1.29 -59.28
N CYS A 1181 14.40 -1.90 -58.11
CA CYS A 1181 14.39 -1.19 -56.83
C CYS A 1181 15.77 -0.63 -56.47
N ASP A 1182 16.83 -1.43 -56.60
CA ASP A 1182 18.21 -0.99 -56.34
C ASP A 1182 18.62 0.18 -57.28
N GLU A 1183 18.28 0.10 -58.58
CA GLU A 1183 18.52 1.15 -59.58
C GLU A 1183 17.76 2.45 -59.28
N ALA A 1184 16.54 2.36 -58.72
CA ALA A 1184 15.73 3.52 -58.34
C ALA A 1184 16.03 4.06 -56.92
N GLY A 1185 16.77 3.30 -56.09
CA GLY A 1185 16.96 3.58 -54.67
C GLY A 1185 15.75 3.25 -53.78
N ALA A 1186 14.78 2.50 -54.29
CA ALA A 1186 13.62 2.02 -53.56
C ALA A 1186 13.91 0.73 -52.78
N HIS A 1187 13.04 0.38 -51.84
CA HIS A 1187 13.12 -0.83 -51.04
C HIS A 1187 12.24 -1.95 -51.61
N LEU A 1188 12.72 -3.19 -51.55
CA LEU A 1188 11.97 -4.37 -52.02
C LEU A 1188 11.68 -5.31 -50.86
N TRP A 1189 10.41 -5.44 -50.52
CA TRP A 1189 9.88 -6.32 -49.48
C TRP A 1189 9.02 -7.42 -50.11
N LEU A 1190 8.72 -8.49 -49.39
CA LEU A 1190 7.85 -9.58 -49.88
C LEU A 1190 6.54 -9.57 -49.11
N ASP A 1191 5.42 -9.72 -49.82
CA ASP A 1191 4.18 -10.22 -49.24
C ASP A 1191 4.07 -11.74 -49.52
N LEU A 1192 4.32 -12.52 -48.47
CA LEU A 1192 4.24 -13.98 -48.49
C LEU A 1192 2.81 -14.43 -48.22
N GLU A 1193 2.13 -14.94 -49.24
CA GLU A 1193 0.80 -15.55 -49.09
C GLU A 1193 0.85 -16.74 -48.11
N ALA A 1194 0.29 -16.55 -46.91
CA ALA A 1194 0.31 -17.54 -45.84
C ALA A 1194 -0.88 -18.52 -45.91
N PHE A 1195 -1.61 -18.54 -47.03
CA PHE A 1195 -2.87 -19.26 -47.21
C PHE A 1195 -2.85 -20.22 -48.40
N LEU A 1196 -3.88 -21.06 -48.46
CA LEU A 1196 -4.30 -21.85 -49.62
C LEU A 1196 -5.80 -21.66 -49.85
N PHE A 1197 -6.27 -21.91 -51.07
CA PHE A 1197 -7.69 -21.93 -51.40
C PHE A 1197 -8.29 -23.32 -51.15
N ALA A 1198 -9.40 -23.38 -50.41
CA ALA A 1198 -10.24 -24.57 -50.31
C ALA A 1198 -11.06 -24.76 -51.61
N PRO A 1199 -11.60 -25.96 -51.88
CA PRO A 1199 -12.44 -26.20 -53.07
C PRO A 1199 -13.70 -25.32 -53.15
N ASP A 1200 -14.14 -24.76 -52.02
CA ASP A 1200 -15.27 -23.82 -51.94
C ASP A 1200 -14.84 -22.33 -51.97
N GLY A 1201 -13.57 -22.05 -52.22
CA GLY A 1201 -13.01 -20.70 -52.30
C GLY A 1201 -12.60 -20.08 -50.96
N ALA A 1202 -12.89 -20.73 -49.82
CA ALA A 1202 -12.43 -20.22 -48.53
C ALA A 1202 -10.91 -20.29 -48.38
N LEU A 1203 -10.31 -19.27 -47.79
CA LEU A 1203 -8.88 -19.24 -47.49
C LEU A 1203 -8.62 -20.01 -46.17
N TYR A 1204 -7.50 -20.72 -46.09
CA TYR A 1204 -7.07 -21.42 -44.87
C TYR A 1204 -5.53 -21.45 -44.74
N PRO A 1205 -4.98 -21.67 -43.53
CA PRO A 1205 -3.54 -21.68 -43.28
C PRO A 1205 -2.75 -22.63 -44.18
N ARG A 1206 -1.72 -22.10 -44.85
CA ARG A 1206 -0.76 -22.90 -45.62
C ARG A 1206 0.20 -23.64 -44.66
N PRO A 1207 0.55 -24.92 -44.90
CA PRO A 1207 1.47 -25.65 -44.04
C PRO A 1207 2.84 -24.95 -43.90
N LEU A 1208 3.42 -25.01 -42.70
CA LEU A 1208 4.68 -24.32 -42.37
C LEU A 1208 5.81 -24.62 -43.38
N ASP A 1209 5.97 -25.88 -43.81
CA ASP A 1209 7.02 -26.26 -44.76
C ASP A 1209 6.94 -25.51 -46.10
N GLY A 1210 5.74 -25.15 -46.54
CA GLY A 1210 5.53 -24.32 -47.73
C GLY A 1210 6.05 -22.90 -47.53
N LEU A 1211 5.77 -22.29 -46.37
CA LEU A 1211 6.30 -20.98 -45.99
C LEU A 1211 7.83 -21.02 -45.87
N VAL A 1212 8.36 -22.06 -45.23
CA VAL A 1212 9.81 -22.27 -45.07
C VAL A 1212 10.53 -22.50 -46.39
N SER A 1213 9.87 -23.12 -47.37
CA SER A 1213 10.39 -23.25 -48.74
C SER A 1213 10.56 -21.87 -49.38
N ASP A 1214 9.52 -21.03 -49.35
CA ASP A 1214 9.57 -19.71 -49.99
C ASP A 1214 10.53 -18.75 -49.28
N LEU A 1215 10.62 -18.80 -47.94
CA LEU A 1215 11.65 -18.07 -47.16
C LEU A 1215 13.09 -18.44 -47.58
N LYS A 1216 13.33 -19.63 -48.17
CA LYS A 1216 14.64 -20.04 -48.71
C LYS A 1216 14.81 -19.68 -50.19
N ARG A 1217 13.74 -19.81 -50.99
CA ARG A 1217 13.74 -19.53 -52.44
C ARG A 1217 13.94 -18.05 -52.75
N PHE A 1218 13.54 -17.16 -51.85
CA PHE A 1218 13.50 -15.72 -52.06
C PHE A 1218 14.45 -14.93 -51.13
N PRO A 1219 15.78 -15.08 -51.26
CA PRO A 1219 16.76 -14.48 -50.36
C PRO A 1219 16.97 -12.97 -50.52
N THR A 1220 16.44 -12.37 -51.60
CA THR A 1220 16.74 -10.99 -52.03
C THR A 1220 15.97 -9.93 -51.24
N PHE A 1221 14.81 -10.26 -50.68
CA PHE A 1221 13.95 -9.30 -49.99
C PHE A 1221 14.56 -8.79 -48.68
N GLU A 1222 14.48 -7.49 -48.42
CA GLU A 1222 15.02 -6.88 -47.20
C GLU A 1222 14.13 -7.15 -45.97
N LYS A 1223 12.83 -7.34 -46.22
CA LYS A 1223 11.79 -7.71 -45.26
C LYS A 1223 10.78 -8.64 -45.88
N ILE A 1224 10.28 -9.58 -45.09
CA ILE A 1224 9.20 -10.50 -45.52
C ILE A 1224 8.01 -10.31 -44.60
N LEU A 1225 6.93 -9.79 -45.15
CA LEU A 1225 5.61 -9.71 -44.52
C LEU A 1225 4.76 -10.91 -44.98
N CYS A 1226 3.59 -11.13 -44.38
CA CYS A 1226 2.59 -12.05 -44.92
C CYS A 1226 1.17 -11.49 -44.91
N TYR A 1227 0.43 -11.69 -46.00
CA TYR A 1227 -1.03 -11.62 -46.02
C TYR A 1227 -1.60 -12.95 -45.53
N GLN A 1228 -2.27 -13.01 -44.38
CA GLN A 1228 -2.40 -12.00 -43.31
C GLN A 1228 -2.28 -12.68 -41.94
N PHE A 1229 -2.19 -11.93 -40.84
CA PHE A 1229 -2.20 -12.52 -39.50
C PHE A 1229 -3.61 -12.97 -39.05
N PRO A 1230 -4.63 -12.08 -38.93
CA PRO A 1230 -5.97 -12.51 -38.50
C PRO A 1230 -6.56 -13.50 -39.51
N GLY A 1231 -7.05 -14.64 -39.01
CA GLY A 1231 -7.62 -15.70 -39.85
C GLY A 1231 -6.61 -16.74 -40.36
N LEU A 1232 -5.30 -16.50 -40.29
CA LEU A 1232 -4.27 -17.51 -40.63
C LEU A 1232 -3.36 -17.86 -39.45
N PHE A 1233 -3.17 -16.92 -38.51
CA PHE A 1233 -2.44 -17.11 -37.25
C PHE A 1233 -3.35 -16.71 -36.08
N SER A 1234 -3.24 -17.41 -34.96
CA SER A 1234 -3.86 -17.02 -33.68
C SER A 1234 -3.10 -17.64 -32.51
N ALA A 1235 -2.66 -16.84 -31.54
CA ALA A 1235 -1.97 -17.42 -30.39
C ALA A 1235 -2.96 -18.23 -29.52
N PRO A 1236 -2.52 -19.34 -28.89
CA PRO A 1236 -3.40 -20.21 -28.10
C PRO A 1236 -4.04 -19.49 -26.90
N TRP A 1237 -3.45 -18.39 -26.43
CA TRP A 1237 -3.97 -17.58 -25.33
C TRP A 1237 -4.95 -16.47 -25.75
N MET A 1238 -5.06 -16.12 -27.04
CA MET A 1238 -5.99 -15.07 -27.50
C MET A 1238 -7.44 -15.42 -27.16
N SER A 1239 -8.23 -14.44 -26.70
CA SER A 1239 -9.63 -14.64 -26.28
C SER A 1239 -10.57 -14.92 -27.46
N ARG A 1240 -10.18 -14.48 -28.66
CA ARG A 1240 -10.78 -14.83 -29.97
C ARG A 1240 -9.70 -15.45 -30.85
N LYS A 1241 -10.06 -16.44 -31.66
CA LYS A 1241 -9.12 -17.20 -32.51
C LYS A 1241 -9.65 -17.34 -33.93
N PRO A 1242 -9.69 -16.24 -34.71
CA PRO A 1242 -10.27 -16.24 -36.04
C PRO A 1242 -9.62 -17.34 -36.92
N GLY A 1243 -10.44 -18.17 -37.56
CA GLY A 1243 -10.00 -19.35 -38.33
C GLY A 1243 -9.79 -20.63 -37.50
N GLY A 1244 -9.94 -20.57 -36.18
CA GLY A 1244 -10.00 -21.73 -35.28
C GLY A 1244 -8.69 -22.51 -35.13
N ALA A 1245 -8.80 -23.82 -34.90
CA ALA A 1245 -7.65 -24.65 -34.53
C ALA A 1245 -6.51 -24.69 -35.57
N ALA A 1246 -6.82 -24.48 -36.86
CA ALA A 1246 -5.80 -24.46 -37.91
C ALA A 1246 -4.85 -23.25 -37.78
N THR A 1247 -5.36 -22.09 -37.35
CA THR A 1247 -4.58 -20.85 -37.21
C THR A 1247 -3.73 -20.86 -35.95
N VAL A 1248 -4.23 -21.51 -34.89
CA VAL A 1248 -3.45 -21.85 -33.69
C VAL A 1248 -2.31 -22.79 -34.06
N LYS A 1249 -2.59 -23.85 -34.82
CA LYS A 1249 -1.55 -24.80 -35.24
C LYS A 1249 -0.44 -24.12 -36.05
N LEU A 1250 -0.76 -23.28 -37.03
CA LEU A 1250 0.26 -22.58 -37.81
C LEU A 1250 1.09 -21.60 -36.95
N TYR A 1251 0.44 -20.94 -35.98
CA TYR A 1251 1.14 -20.09 -35.01
C TYR A 1251 2.11 -20.89 -34.14
N GLU A 1252 1.67 -22.00 -33.55
CA GLU A 1252 2.50 -22.87 -32.70
C GLU A 1252 3.65 -23.53 -33.49
N ASP A 1253 3.38 -24.03 -34.71
CA ASP A 1253 4.39 -24.57 -35.62
C ASP A 1253 5.47 -23.52 -35.92
N TYR A 1254 5.07 -22.28 -36.22
CA TYR A 1254 5.99 -21.18 -36.53
C TYR A 1254 6.75 -20.68 -35.29
N GLN A 1255 6.11 -20.62 -34.12
CA GLN A 1255 6.76 -20.30 -32.84
C GLN A 1255 7.85 -21.33 -32.51
N HIS A 1256 7.53 -22.63 -32.60
CA HIS A 1256 8.48 -23.71 -32.37
C HIS A 1256 9.68 -23.62 -33.33
N ARG A 1257 9.46 -23.29 -34.61
CA ARG A 1257 10.54 -23.03 -35.59
C ARG A 1257 11.49 -21.90 -35.17
N LEU A 1258 11.00 -20.90 -34.43
CA LEU A 1258 11.82 -19.78 -33.94
C LEU A 1258 12.64 -20.13 -32.68
N GLY A 1259 12.45 -21.32 -32.10
CA GLY A 1259 13.06 -21.72 -30.83
C GLY A 1259 12.48 -20.93 -29.64
N ARG A 1260 11.16 -20.74 -29.64
CA ARG A 1260 10.38 -19.96 -28.66
C ARG A 1260 9.21 -20.76 -28.10
#